data_AF-A0A1M7ZAQ6-F1
#
_entry.id   AF-A0A1M7ZAQ6-F1
#
_cell.length_a   1.000
_cell.length_b   1.000
_cell.length_c   1.000
_cell.angle_alpha   90.00
_cell.angle_beta   90.00
_cell.angle_gamma   90.00
#
_symmetry.space_group_name_H-M   'P 1'
#
loop_
_entity.id
_entity.type
_entity.pdbx_description
1 polymer ?
#
loop_
_entity_poly.entity_id
_entity_poly.type
_entity_poly.pdbx_seq_one_letter_code
_entity_poly.pdbx_strand_id
1 'polypeptide(L)'
;MRKGALLMLLLMIASLGYAQVDLKYYLPEGYTYNPDIPTPKEVLGYEVGEWHVTHDQLVMYMKAVAEASDRVVFEETGRTYEKRPQTLLTISSPSNLAKLDQIKADREKLRDPNASVDIASMPVVMFMGYSVHGNEPSGANASLLAAYHFAAANEIQAELDNIVLLLDPAINPDGLNRFASWVNSFKAYNLNGDPNGREYNEAWPRGRTNHYWFDLNRDWLPVQHPESRNRVRVFQSWLPNIHLDFHEMGTNSTFFFQPGVPSRMHPLTPEKNFELTKKIGTYHAKALDKIGSLYYNQENYDDFYYGKGSTYPDVQGSIGILFEQASSRGHLQESANGMLSFPFTIRNQFTANLSSYQAAKEMRQELNQWMKDFYKDIKTETDADVNKAYIFGNKEDDAKSYHLADLILQHDIKVFSLNEDITINGQDFKKENSYIVPADQPQYRLIKAMFETRTSFADSLFYDISAWTYPMAFNLDYMALNSRILNLASVKEIDKSQFSLKPGQVFGNAGAYQYAMEWTDYYAPKAAYKLMKEDFLVRVANAEFTTPEGKTFGRGTLLIDKGESGMNDQEFFQKLQEIASASTVDIFALSTGYTGGANLGSTFMSPLETPKIALLVDNGVDSYEAGEIWHLLDQRYEIPVTLLPLDRVSSSVIDRYNVILMPDGFYSSLGKTEASTIRSWVSRGNTLLAKGGAIRWLAQSEIEDFKFRTVENAETGLQKSYADYDNATGAKVTGGAIFNAKLDITHPIGYGYSSPDIHTFRNDNMFLEPSENPYANPLVYTENPLASGYLHPSNLPGLKNGSVIQVRGIGRGKIVAFADNMNFRAFWFGTNKLYMNAIFFGQVISGGTAR
;
A
#
# COMPACT_ATOMS: atom_id res chain seq x y z
N MET A 1 10.15 -57.94 -34.05
CA MET A 1 9.03 -57.50 -33.18
C MET A 1 9.44 -56.77 -31.90
N ARG A 2 10.58 -57.04 -31.24
CA ARG A 2 10.92 -56.39 -29.95
C ARG A 2 11.41 -54.92 -30.02
N LYS A 3 12.02 -54.47 -31.13
CA LYS A 3 12.50 -53.07 -31.26
C LYS A 3 11.40 -52.06 -31.62
N GLY A 4 10.38 -52.48 -32.38
CA GLY A 4 9.23 -51.62 -32.72
C GLY A 4 8.30 -51.35 -31.53
N ALA A 5 8.13 -52.33 -30.65
CA ALA A 5 7.34 -52.18 -29.43
C ALA A 5 8.01 -51.23 -28.42
N LEU A 6 9.34 -51.27 -28.29
CA LEU A 6 10.08 -50.34 -27.42
C LEU A 6 10.04 -48.90 -27.96
N LEU A 7 10.09 -48.73 -29.29
CA LEU A 7 9.96 -47.41 -29.93
C LEU A 7 8.54 -46.85 -29.80
N MET A 8 7.49 -47.68 -29.93
CA MET A 8 6.10 -47.28 -29.65
C MET A 8 5.88 -46.98 -28.16
N LEU A 9 6.52 -47.73 -27.24
CA LEU A 9 6.44 -47.43 -25.81
C LEU A 9 7.14 -46.11 -25.48
N LEU A 10 8.32 -45.85 -26.06
CA LEU A 10 9.04 -44.57 -25.92
C LEU A 10 8.31 -43.41 -26.60
N LEU A 11 7.63 -43.63 -27.73
CA LEU A 11 6.79 -42.63 -28.40
C LEU A 11 5.47 -42.39 -27.65
N MET A 12 4.88 -43.41 -27.00
CA MET A 12 3.72 -43.24 -26.10
C MET A 12 4.11 -42.55 -24.79
N ILE A 13 5.30 -42.82 -24.25
CA ILE A 13 5.83 -42.11 -23.08
C ILE A 13 6.19 -40.66 -23.44
N ALA A 14 6.65 -40.39 -24.66
CA ALA A 14 6.91 -39.03 -25.14
C ALA A 14 5.65 -38.24 -25.53
N SER A 15 4.51 -38.91 -25.79
CA SER A 15 3.21 -38.27 -26.10
C SER A 15 2.28 -38.12 -24.89
N LEU A 16 2.73 -38.51 -23.69
CA LEU A 16 2.04 -38.24 -22.41
C LEU A 16 2.53 -36.96 -21.72
N GLY A 17 3.43 -36.19 -22.34
CA GLY A 17 3.89 -34.92 -21.79
C GLY A 17 2.76 -33.88 -21.81
N TYR A 18 2.27 -33.51 -20.63
CA TYR A 18 1.36 -32.37 -20.37
C TYR A 18 -0.14 -32.58 -20.70
N ALA A 19 -0.65 -33.81 -20.59
CA ALA A 19 -2.09 -34.05 -20.60
C ALA A 19 -2.78 -33.43 -19.37
N GLN A 20 -4.06 -33.06 -19.51
CA GLN A 20 -4.90 -32.61 -18.40
C GLN A 20 -4.93 -33.67 -17.29
N VAL A 21 -4.72 -33.25 -16.04
CA VAL A 21 -4.76 -34.13 -14.86
C VAL A 21 -6.15 -34.13 -14.24
N ASP A 22 -6.52 -35.23 -13.60
CA ASP A 22 -7.73 -35.34 -12.81
C ASP A 22 -7.47 -34.98 -11.33
N LEU A 23 -8.55 -34.94 -10.55
CA LEU A 23 -8.49 -34.61 -9.12
C LEU A 23 -7.53 -35.51 -8.30
N LYS A 24 -7.30 -36.77 -8.70
CA LYS A 24 -6.44 -37.72 -7.97
C LYS A 24 -4.97 -37.32 -8.01
N TYR A 25 -4.56 -36.53 -9.01
CA TYR A 25 -3.20 -35.99 -9.07
C TYR A 25 -2.86 -35.07 -7.88
N TYR A 26 -3.87 -34.39 -7.34
CA TYR A 26 -3.71 -33.43 -6.26
C TYR A 26 -3.95 -34.02 -4.88
N LEU A 27 -4.98 -34.86 -4.76
CA LEU A 27 -5.47 -35.31 -3.45
C LEU A 27 -4.51 -36.31 -2.79
N PRO A 28 -4.35 -36.24 -1.45
CA PRO A 28 -3.48 -37.16 -0.73
C PRO A 28 -4.00 -38.60 -0.80
N GLU A 29 -3.07 -39.55 -0.94
CA GLU A 29 -3.36 -40.98 -0.89
C GLU A 29 -3.92 -41.41 0.48
N GLY A 30 -4.82 -42.40 0.49
CA GLY A 30 -5.39 -42.96 1.72
C GLY A 30 -6.59 -42.20 2.29
N TYR A 31 -7.04 -41.14 1.60
CA TYR A 31 -8.22 -40.38 1.97
C TYR A 31 -9.45 -40.81 1.19
N THR A 32 -10.61 -40.80 1.85
CA THR A 32 -11.93 -40.98 1.26
C THR A 32 -12.73 -39.70 1.41
N TYR A 33 -13.60 -39.42 0.44
CA TYR A 33 -14.33 -38.16 0.36
C TYR A 33 -15.83 -38.41 0.37
N ASN A 34 -16.57 -37.58 1.09
CA ASN A 34 -18.03 -37.59 1.08
C ASN A 34 -18.53 -37.25 -0.34
N PRO A 35 -19.23 -38.17 -1.03
CA PRO A 35 -19.69 -37.95 -2.40
C PRO A 35 -20.80 -36.90 -2.53
N ASP A 36 -21.42 -36.48 -1.42
CA ASP A 36 -22.45 -35.42 -1.43
C ASP A 36 -21.83 -34.02 -1.56
N ILE A 37 -20.52 -33.87 -1.33
CA ILE A 37 -19.82 -32.60 -1.50
C ILE A 37 -19.34 -32.49 -2.95
N PRO A 38 -19.77 -31.46 -3.71
CA PRO A 38 -19.44 -31.35 -5.12
C PRO A 38 -17.93 -31.10 -5.31
N THR A 39 -17.37 -31.78 -6.29
CA THR A 39 -15.99 -31.54 -6.76
C THR A 39 -15.90 -30.24 -7.56
N PRO A 40 -14.69 -29.65 -7.73
CA PRO A 40 -14.53 -28.47 -8.59
C PRO A 40 -15.05 -28.68 -10.01
N LYS A 41 -14.80 -29.87 -10.59
CA LYS A 41 -15.24 -30.19 -11.95
C LYS A 41 -16.76 -30.20 -12.11
N GLU A 42 -17.50 -30.71 -11.12
CA GLU A 42 -18.96 -30.79 -11.19
C GLU A 42 -19.62 -29.40 -11.20
N VAL A 43 -18.97 -28.40 -10.59
CA VAL A 43 -19.47 -27.01 -10.56
C VAL A 43 -18.92 -26.19 -11.72
N LEU A 44 -17.61 -26.30 -12.00
CA LEU A 44 -16.91 -25.47 -12.99
C LEU A 44 -17.03 -26.01 -14.42
N GLY A 45 -17.27 -27.31 -14.58
CA GLY A 45 -17.35 -27.98 -15.88
C GLY A 45 -16.00 -28.39 -16.49
N TYR A 46 -14.88 -28.15 -15.79
CA TYR A 46 -13.53 -28.47 -16.22
C TYR A 46 -12.64 -28.88 -15.03
N GLU A 47 -11.53 -29.56 -15.31
CA GLU A 47 -10.61 -30.01 -14.25
C GLU A 47 -9.77 -28.86 -13.68
N VAL A 48 -9.38 -28.95 -12.39
CA VAL A 48 -8.50 -27.93 -11.79
C VAL A 48 -7.19 -27.84 -12.58
N GLY A 49 -6.75 -26.61 -12.87
CA GLY A 49 -5.56 -26.35 -13.69
C GLY A 49 -5.79 -26.45 -15.20
N GLU A 50 -6.99 -26.83 -15.66
CA GLU A 50 -7.34 -26.77 -17.09
C GLU A 50 -7.51 -25.33 -17.55
N TRP A 51 -8.17 -24.51 -16.74
CA TRP A 51 -8.34 -23.06 -16.94
C TRP A 51 -7.98 -22.33 -15.65
N HIS A 52 -7.54 -21.08 -15.78
CA HIS A 52 -7.43 -20.20 -14.60
C HIS A 52 -8.82 -19.83 -14.14
N VAL A 53 -9.18 -20.16 -12.90
CA VAL A 53 -10.49 -19.79 -12.36
C VAL A 53 -10.66 -18.27 -12.34
N THR A 54 -11.77 -17.79 -12.88
CA THR A 54 -12.19 -16.38 -12.72
C THR A 54 -12.76 -16.17 -11.31
N HIS A 55 -12.78 -14.93 -10.83
CA HIS A 55 -13.21 -14.68 -9.44
C HIS A 55 -14.68 -15.07 -9.20
N ASP A 56 -15.56 -14.88 -10.18
CA ASP A 56 -16.97 -15.29 -10.07
C ASP A 56 -17.13 -16.81 -10.02
N GLN A 57 -16.37 -17.57 -10.82
CA GLN A 57 -16.32 -19.03 -10.75
C GLN A 57 -15.77 -19.53 -9.41
N LEU A 58 -14.73 -18.85 -8.90
CA LEU A 58 -14.15 -19.16 -7.59
C LEU A 58 -15.19 -19.01 -6.49
N VAL A 59 -15.87 -17.86 -6.42
CA VAL A 59 -16.94 -17.62 -5.43
C VAL A 59 -18.13 -18.58 -5.62
N MET A 60 -18.50 -18.89 -6.86
CA MET A 60 -19.55 -19.87 -7.16
C MET A 60 -19.23 -21.23 -6.55
N TYR A 61 -18.02 -21.72 -6.74
CA TYR A 61 -17.59 -23.00 -6.18
C TYR A 61 -17.53 -22.97 -4.64
N MET A 62 -16.99 -21.90 -4.07
CA MET A 62 -16.90 -21.71 -2.62
C MET A 62 -18.28 -21.76 -1.94
N LYS A 63 -19.32 -21.19 -2.57
CA LYS A 63 -20.71 -21.30 -2.11
C LYS A 63 -21.26 -22.71 -2.24
N ALA A 64 -21.03 -23.37 -3.38
CA ALA A 64 -21.53 -24.73 -3.59
C ALA A 64 -20.98 -25.72 -2.55
N VAL A 65 -19.70 -25.62 -2.20
CA VAL A 65 -19.10 -26.43 -1.12
C VAL A 65 -19.72 -26.11 0.24
N ALA A 66 -19.92 -24.82 0.54
CA ALA A 66 -20.52 -24.39 1.80
C ALA A 66 -21.99 -24.81 1.96
N GLU A 67 -22.76 -24.82 0.88
CA GLU A 67 -24.15 -25.27 0.88
C GLU A 67 -24.27 -26.80 1.06
N ALA A 68 -23.28 -27.56 0.61
CA ALA A 68 -23.28 -29.02 0.68
C ALA A 68 -22.68 -29.59 1.97
N SER A 69 -21.77 -28.87 2.65
CA SER A 69 -21.02 -29.37 3.81
C SER A 69 -21.47 -28.74 5.12
N ASP A 70 -21.78 -29.56 6.12
CA ASP A 70 -22.06 -29.12 7.50
C ASP A 70 -20.81 -28.63 8.27
N ARG A 71 -19.63 -28.70 7.63
CA ARG A 71 -18.34 -28.28 8.16
C ARG A 71 -17.89 -26.91 7.68
N VAL A 72 -18.66 -26.24 6.83
CA VAL A 72 -18.24 -25.02 6.16
C VAL A 72 -19.26 -23.91 6.34
N VAL A 73 -18.81 -22.74 6.80
CA VAL A 73 -19.59 -21.51 6.81
C VAL A 73 -18.98 -20.52 5.80
N PHE A 74 -19.80 -20.04 4.87
CA PHE A 74 -19.43 -18.99 3.92
C PHE A 74 -19.84 -17.61 4.44
N GLU A 75 -18.92 -16.64 4.39
CA GLU A 75 -19.15 -15.24 4.73
C GLU A 75 -18.63 -14.33 3.62
N GLU A 76 -19.41 -13.31 3.24
CA GLU A 76 -18.89 -12.15 2.49
C GLU A 76 -18.31 -11.15 3.50
N THR A 77 -16.99 -11.00 3.50
CA THR A 77 -16.28 -10.13 4.46
C THR A 77 -16.18 -8.69 3.98
N GLY A 78 -16.57 -8.38 2.75
CA GLY A 78 -16.61 -7.02 2.23
C GLY A 78 -16.53 -7.00 0.72
N ARG A 79 -16.23 -5.82 0.16
CA ARG A 79 -16.15 -5.63 -1.30
C ARG A 79 -14.98 -4.76 -1.71
N THR A 80 -14.43 -5.08 -2.88
CA THR A 80 -13.38 -4.31 -3.56
C THR A 80 -13.91 -3.01 -4.16
N TYR A 81 -13.02 -2.19 -4.72
CA TYR A 81 -13.40 -1.01 -5.50
C TYR A 81 -14.29 -1.36 -6.69
N GLU A 82 -14.03 -2.46 -7.40
CA GLU A 82 -14.87 -2.95 -8.51
C GLU A 82 -16.10 -3.75 -8.04
N LYS A 83 -16.44 -3.67 -6.74
CA LYS A 83 -17.61 -4.29 -6.10
C LYS A 83 -17.62 -5.82 -6.12
N ARG A 84 -16.48 -6.46 -6.33
CA ARG A 84 -16.34 -7.92 -6.17
C ARG A 84 -16.37 -8.28 -4.68
N PRO A 85 -17.07 -9.36 -4.29
CA PRO A 85 -17.10 -9.79 -2.90
C PRO A 85 -15.74 -10.35 -2.49
N GLN A 86 -15.23 -9.94 -1.34
CA GLN A 86 -14.21 -10.69 -0.61
C GLN A 86 -14.91 -11.71 0.28
N THR A 87 -14.41 -12.94 0.31
CA THR A 87 -15.12 -14.07 0.90
C THR A 87 -14.24 -14.83 1.87
N LEU A 88 -14.84 -15.41 2.89
CA LEU A 88 -14.17 -16.27 3.85
C LEU A 88 -14.96 -17.56 4.03
N LEU A 89 -14.27 -18.70 3.93
CA LEU A 89 -14.78 -19.98 4.42
C LEU A 89 -14.22 -20.25 5.80
N THR A 90 -15.09 -20.45 6.78
CA THR A 90 -14.70 -21.00 8.09
C THR A 90 -14.99 -22.50 8.08
N ILE A 91 -13.94 -23.31 8.17
CA ILE A 91 -14.03 -24.77 8.10
C ILE A 91 -13.61 -25.39 9.44
N SER A 92 -14.52 -26.13 10.07
CA SER A 92 -14.28 -26.82 11.35
C SER A 92 -15.35 -27.90 11.58
N SER A 93 -15.34 -28.56 12.73
CA SER A 93 -16.42 -29.50 13.06
C SER A 93 -17.75 -28.75 13.27
N PRO A 94 -18.91 -29.38 13.01
CA PRO A 94 -20.21 -28.75 13.24
C PRO A 94 -20.39 -28.23 14.68
N SER A 95 -19.77 -28.93 15.65
CA SER A 95 -19.79 -28.53 17.06
C SER A 95 -19.01 -27.24 17.34
N ASN A 96 -17.89 -27.00 16.63
CA ASN A 96 -17.14 -25.75 16.69
C ASN A 96 -17.87 -24.63 15.96
N LEU A 97 -18.43 -24.90 14.78
CA LEU A 97 -19.18 -23.90 14.01
C LEU A 97 -20.41 -23.37 14.77
N ALA A 98 -21.06 -24.20 15.58
CA ALA A 98 -22.18 -23.76 16.43
C ALA A 98 -21.76 -22.82 17.58
N LYS A 99 -20.46 -22.67 17.86
CA LYS A 99 -19.92 -21.89 19.00
C LYS A 99 -18.80 -20.93 18.59
N LEU A 100 -18.76 -20.46 17.34
CA LEU A 100 -17.68 -19.59 16.86
C LEU A 100 -17.48 -18.33 17.70
N ASP A 101 -18.55 -17.68 18.15
CA ASP A 101 -18.46 -16.49 19.00
C ASP A 101 -17.79 -16.80 20.35
N GLN A 102 -18.08 -17.97 20.93
CA GLN A 102 -17.41 -18.43 22.14
C GLN A 102 -15.93 -18.73 21.89
N ILE A 103 -15.59 -19.37 20.76
CA ILE A 103 -14.20 -19.60 20.37
C ILE A 103 -13.45 -18.28 20.23
N LYS A 104 -14.02 -17.28 19.54
CA LYS A 104 -13.41 -15.96 19.40
C LYS A 104 -13.21 -15.27 20.76
N ALA A 105 -14.23 -15.30 21.63
CA ALA A 105 -14.14 -14.74 22.98
C ALA A 105 -13.09 -15.45 23.86
N ASP A 106 -12.94 -16.77 23.73
CA ASP A 106 -11.92 -17.52 24.46
C ASP A 106 -10.51 -17.23 23.94
N ARG A 107 -10.36 -16.98 22.63
CA ARG A 107 -9.10 -16.57 22.02
C ARG A 107 -8.70 -15.15 22.39
N GLU A 108 -9.65 -14.23 22.51
CA GLU A 108 -9.37 -12.86 22.96
C GLU A 108 -8.69 -12.85 24.34
N LYS A 109 -9.02 -13.81 25.22
CA LYS A 109 -8.34 -13.99 26.52
C LYS A 109 -6.85 -14.35 26.41
N LEU A 110 -6.35 -14.80 25.25
CA LEU A 110 -4.92 -15.01 25.04
C LEU A 110 -4.15 -13.67 25.10
N ARG A 111 -4.80 -12.56 24.75
CA ARG A 111 -4.23 -11.20 24.76
C ARG A 111 -4.18 -10.57 26.15
N ASP A 112 -4.97 -11.06 27.09
CA ASP A 112 -4.91 -10.61 28.49
C ASP A 112 -3.86 -11.43 29.24
N PRO A 113 -2.75 -10.85 29.70
CA PRO A 113 -1.70 -11.57 30.43
C PRO A 113 -2.19 -12.22 31.75
N ASN A 114 -3.29 -11.73 32.33
CA ASN A 114 -3.83 -12.21 33.60
C ASN A 114 -4.95 -13.25 33.45
N ALA A 115 -5.52 -13.39 32.25
CA ALA A 115 -6.61 -14.34 32.04
C ALA A 115 -6.13 -15.79 32.15
N SER A 116 -6.94 -16.64 32.79
CA SER A 116 -6.75 -18.09 32.77
C SER A 116 -7.38 -18.67 31.51
N VAL A 117 -6.62 -19.46 30.75
CA VAL A 117 -7.04 -20.04 29.48
C VAL A 117 -6.69 -21.53 29.47
N ASP A 118 -7.64 -22.39 29.09
CA ASP A 118 -7.39 -23.82 28.91
C ASP A 118 -6.80 -24.10 27.53
N ILE A 119 -5.47 -24.01 27.45
CA ILE A 119 -4.70 -24.29 26.23
C ILE A 119 -4.90 -25.74 25.74
N ALA A 120 -5.18 -26.68 26.64
CA ALA A 120 -5.28 -28.09 26.29
C ALA A 120 -6.57 -28.39 25.50
N SER A 121 -7.66 -27.66 25.71
CA SER A 121 -8.91 -27.81 24.95
C SER A 121 -9.12 -26.77 23.84
N MET A 122 -8.33 -25.69 23.83
CA MET A 122 -8.45 -24.63 22.84
C MET A 122 -8.07 -25.09 21.41
N PRO A 123 -8.91 -24.83 20.39
CA PRO A 123 -8.56 -25.13 19.01
C PRO A 123 -7.45 -24.20 18.50
N VAL A 124 -6.61 -24.68 17.60
CA VAL A 124 -5.70 -23.83 16.82
C VAL A 124 -6.47 -23.17 15.67
N VAL A 125 -6.16 -21.92 15.36
CA VAL A 125 -6.73 -21.20 14.21
C VAL A 125 -5.65 -21.03 13.14
N MET A 126 -5.91 -21.49 11.93
CA MET A 126 -5.02 -21.32 10.78
C MET A 126 -5.73 -20.52 9.68
N PHE A 127 -5.12 -19.41 9.27
CA PHE A 127 -5.59 -18.58 8.17
C PHE A 127 -4.83 -18.92 6.88
N MET A 128 -5.57 -19.16 5.79
CA MET A 128 -5.06 -19.52 4.47
C MET A 128 -5.47 -18.42 3.49
N GLY A 129 -4.55 -17.50 3.21
CA GLY A 129 -4.75 -16.35 2.35
C GLY A 129 -4.10 -16.55 0.98
N TYR A 130 -4.90 -16.50 -0.09
CA TYR A 130 -4.41 -16.80 -1.44
C TYR A 130 -4.37 -15.57 -2.34
N SER A 131 -3.31 -15.48 -3.16
CA SER A 131 -3.23 -14.59 -4.32
C SER A 131 -3.57 -13.13 -4.01
N VAL A 132 -2.90 -12.55 -3.01
CA VAL A 132 -2.91 -11.09 -2.78
C VAL A 132 -2.36 -10.33 -3.98
N HIS A 133 -1.49 -10.98 -4.76
CA HIS A 133 -1.18 -10.59 -6.12
C HIS A 133 -2.05 -11.38 -7.09
N GLY A 134 -2.89 -10.69 -7.86
CA GLY A 134 -3.89 -11.35 -8.69
C GLY A 134 -3.31 -12.14 -9.88
N ASN A 135 -2.08 -11.84 -10.30
CA ASN A 135 -1.36 -12.57 -11.34
C ASN A 135 -0.42 -13.66 -10.80
N GLU A 136 -0.64 -14.09 -9.55
CA GLU A 136 -0.02 -15.26 -8.93
C GLU A 136 -1.10 -16.34 -8.69
N PRO A 137 -1.67 -16.90 -9.77
CA PRO A 137 -2.98 -17.56 -9.79
C PRO A 137 -3.03 -18.96 -9.17
N SER A 138 -1.90 -19.67 -9.03
CA SER A 138 -1.86 -21.04 -8.52
C SER A 138 -2.34 -21.13 -7.07
N GLY A 139 -2.16 -20.06 -6.28
CA GLY A 139 -2.73 -19.93 -4.94
C GLY A 139 -4.25 -20.03 -4.98
N ALA A 140 -4.92 -19.10 -5.66
CA ALA A 140 -6.38 -19.09 -5.79
C ALA A 140 -6.94 -20.40 -6.36
N ASN A 141 -6.25 -21.03 -7.32
CA ASN A 141 -6.69 -22.31 -7.88
C ASN A 141 -6.45 -23.50 -6.91
N ALA A 142 -5.40 -23.46 -6.08
CA ALA A 142 -5.20 -24.43 -5.00
C ALA A 142 -6.26 -24.30 -3.90
N SER A 143 -6.84 -23.11 -3.71
CA SER A 143 -7.92 -22.92 -2.74
C SER A 143 -9.18 -23.75 -3.08
N LEU A 144 -9.43 -24.05 -4.36
CA LEU A 144 -10.51 -24.97 -4.79
C LEU A 144 -10.30 -26.38 -4.20
N LEU A 145 -9.06 -26.85 -4.24
CA LEU A 145 -8.66 -28.16 -3.71
C LEU A 145 -8.68 -28.16 -2.18
N ALA A 146 -8.22 -27.08 -1.54
CA ALA A 146 -8.27 -26.91 -0.10
C ALA A 146 -9.71 -26.91 0.43
N ALA A 147 -10.61 -26.12 -0.19
CA ALA A 147 -12.02 -26.10 0.16
C ALA A 147 -12.66 -27.49 0.04
N TYR A 148 -12.44 -28.18 -1.09
CA TYR A 148 -12.93 -29.55 -1.28
C TYR A 148 -12.39 -30.52 -0.22
N HIS A 149 -11.07 -30.55 -0.03
CA HIS A 149 -10.43 -31.51 0.86
C HIS A 149 -10.90 -31.34 2.30
N PHE A 150 -10.91 -30.11 2.82
CA PHE A 150 -11.30 -29.86 4.20
C PHE A 150 -12.81 -30.00 4.44
N ALA A 151 -13.64 -29.81 3.41
CA ALA A 151 -15.08 -30.02 3.50
C ALA A 151 -15.51 -31.50 3.39
N ALA A 152 -14.80 -32.28 2.56
CA ALA A 152 -15.26 -33.61 2.14
C ALA A 152 -14.45 -34.79 2.69
N ALA A 153 -13.19 -34.61 3.10
CA ALA A 153 -12.36 -35.73 3.57
C ALA A 153 -12.91 -36.33 4.88
N ASN A 154 -13.04 -37.65 4.94
CA ASN A 154 -13.59 -38.34 6.11
C ASN A 154 -12.54 -38.47 7.23
N GLU A 155 -11.28 -38.67 6.87
CA GLU A 155 -10.18 -38.99 7.80
C GLU A 155 -9.80 -37.81 8.71
N ILE A 156 -10.15 -36.57 8.34
CA ILE A 156 -9.88 -35.37 9.14
C ILE A 156 -11.02 -34.99 10.10
N GLN A 157 -12.16 -35.70 10.07
CA GLN A 157 -13.37 -35.26 10.75
C GLN A 157 -13.18 -35.03 12.26
N ALA A 158 -12.51 -35.97 12.94
CA ALA A 158 -12.20 -35.85 14.37
C ALA A 158 -11.11 -34.80 14.66
N GLU A 159 -10.24 -34.54 13.68
CA GLU A 159 -9.16 -33.56 13.82
C GLU A 159 -9.72 -32.13 13.80
N LEU A 160 -10.80 -31.89 13.05
CA LEU A 160 -11.49 -30.58 12.97
C LEU A 160 -12.17 -30.15 14.28
N ASP A 161 -12.34 -31.03 15.27
CA ASP A 161 -12.78 -30.62 16.62
C ASP A 161 -11.73 -29.74 17.32
N ASN A 162 -10.47 -29.82 16.91
CA ASN A 162 -9.34 -29.13 17.54
C ASN A 162 -8.74 -28.03 16.65
N ILE A 163 -9.34 -27.76 15.49
CA ILE A 163 -8.80 -26.83 14.49
C ILE A 163 -9.94 -26.01 13.87
N VAL A 164 -9.73 -24.71 13.71
CA VAL A 164 -10.55 -23.84 12.86
C VAL A 164 -9.70 -23.34 11.71
N LEU A 165 -10.16 -23.58 10.49
CA LEU A 165 -9.50 -23.14 9.27
C LEU A 165 -10.26 -21.94 8.70
N LEU A 166 -9.52 -20.89 8.35
CA LEU A 166 -10.03 -19.68 7.73
C LEU A 166 -9.46 -19.60 6.32
N LEU A 167 -10.30 -19.72 5.30
CA LEU A 167 -9.89 -19.79 3.90
C LEU A 167 -10.39 -18.55 3.16
N ASP A 168 -9.46 -17.64 2.80
CA ASP A 168 -9.73 -16.48 1.94
C ASP A 168 -9.18 -16.78 0.53
N PRO A 169 -10.04 -17.22 -0.41
CA PRO A 169 -9.62 -17.84 -1.66
C PRO A 169 -9.00 -16.85 -2.66
N ALA A 170 -9.19 -15.54 -2.46
CA ALA A 170 -8.65 -14.50 -3.31
C ALA A 170 -8.60 -13.17 -2.56
N ILE A 171 -7.44 -12.86 -1.98
CA ILE A 171 -7.23 -11.61 -1.26
C ILE A 171 -7.39 -10.38 -2.19
N ASN A 172 -7.01 -10.52 -3.46
CA ASN A 172 -7.18 -9.49 -4.50
C ASN A 172 -8.14 -9.95 -5.61
N PRO A 173 -9.47 -9.86 -5.40
CA PRO A 173 -10.47 -10.25 -6.40
C PRO A 173 -10.32 -9.53 -7.74
N ASP A 174 -9.99 -8.24 -7.71
CA ASP A 174 -9.93 -7.40 -8.91
C ASP A 174 -8.73 -7.77 -9.80
N GLY A 175 -7.56 -7.92 -9.18
CA GLY A 175 -6.36 -8.38 -9.87
C GLY A 175 -6.51 -9.80 -10.40
N LEU A 176 -7.05 -10.73 -9.59
CA LEU A 176 -7.25 -12.13 -10.00
C LEU A 176 -8.15 -12.22 -11.23
N ASN A 177 -9.28 -11.49 -11.21
CA ASN A 177 -10.20 -11.49 -12.34
C ASN A 177 -9.58 -10.89 -13.60
N ARG A 178 -8.82 -9.78 -13.47
CA ARG A 178 -8.10 -9.15 -14.58
C ARG A 178 -7.12 -10.13 -15.23
N PHE A 179 -6.35 -10.84 -14.39
CA PHE A 179 -5.37 -11.82 -14.84
C PHE A 179 -6.03 -13.03 -15.51
N ALA A 180 -6.98 -13.68 -14.83
CA ALA A 180 -7.66 -14.86 -15.33
C ALA A 180 -8.35 -14.60 -16.69
N SER A 181 -8.97 -13.42 -16.84
CA SER A 181 -9.58 -13.00 -18.11
C SER A 181 -8.54 -12.89 -19.23
N TRP A 182 -7.37 -12.32 -18.94
CA TRP A 182 -6.28 -12.20 -19.91
C TRP A 182 -5.76 -13.56 -20.35
N VAL A 183 -5.28 -14.35 -19.39
CA VAL A 183 -4.57 -15.61 -19.65
C VAL A 183 -5.47 -16.61 -20.35
N ASN A 184 -6.75 -16.70 -19.96
CA ASN A 184 -7.71 -17.59 -20.60
C ASN A 184 -8.08 -17.14 -22.03
N SER A 185 -8.11 -15.84 -22.31
CA SER A 185 -8.38 -15.32 -23.66
C SER A 185 -7.28 -15.65 -24.66
N PHE A 186 -6.06 -15.94 -24.19
CA PHE A 186 -4.91 -16.30 -25.01
C PHE A 186 -4.50 -17.77 -24.89
N LYS A 187 -5.21 -18.57 -24.08
CA LYS A 187 -4.96 -20.01 -23.93
C LYS A 187 -5.19 -20.74 -25.26
N ALA A 188 -4.21 -21.54 -25.67
CA ALA A 188 -4.37 -22.48 -26.78
C ALA A 188 -4.91 -23.84 -26.29
N TYR A 189 -5.64 -24.56 -27.15
CA TYR A 189 -6.00 -25.96 -26.89
C TYR A 189 -4.78 -26.91 -26.99
N ASN A 190 -3.82 -26.56 -27.85
CA ASN A 190 -2.51 -27.19 -27.89
C ASN A 190 -1.54 -26.27 -27.16
N LEU A 191 -1.18 -26.64 -25.92
CA LEU A 191 -0.37 -25.79 -25.06
C LEU A 191 1.01 -25.54 -25.68
N ASN A 192 1.48 -24.30 -25.59
CA ASN A 192 2.79 -23.87 -26.07
C ASN A 192 3.63 -23.31 -24.92
N GLY A 193 4.78 -23.95 -24.67
CA GLY A 193 5.74 -23.60 -23.63
C GLY A 193 6.51 -22.29 -23.85
N ASP A 194 6.55 -21.76 -25.08
CA ASP A 194 7.42 -20.64 -25.42
C ASP A 194 7.09 -19.38 -24.58
N PRO A 195 8.03 -18.88 -23.74
CA PRO A 195 7.81 -17.75 -22.83
C PRO A 195 7.51 -16.42 -23.57
N ASN A 196 7.77 -16.34 -24.87
CA ASN A 196 7.40 -15.19 -25.70
C ASN A 196 5.91 -15.15 -26.08
N GLY A 197 5.14 -16.17 -25.70
CA GLY A 197 3.70 -16.25 -25.96
C GLY A 197 2.90 -15.07 -25.37
N ARG A 198 1.78 -14.72 -26.01
CA ARG A 198 0.91 -13.62 -25.55
C ARG A 198 0.25 -13.92 -24.20
N GLU A 199 0.05 -15.19 -23.90
CA GLU A 199 -0.45 -15.69 -22.63
C GLU A 199 0.37 -15.21 -21.42
N TYR A 200 1.70 -15.15 -21.56
CA TYR A 200 2.63 -14.79 -20.47
C TYR A 200 2.93 -13.29 -20.36
N ASN A 201 2.43 -12.50 -21.31
CA ASN A 201 2.73 -11.08 -21.48
C ASN A 201 1.46 -10.23 -21.34
N GLU A 202 1.02 -10.05 -20.09
CA GLU A 202 -0.15 -9.25 -19.69
C GLU A 202 -0.11 -7.83 -20.27
N ALA A 203 -1.28 -7.29 -20.63
CA ALA A 203 -1.42 -5.87 -20.89
C ALA A 203 -1.07 -5.04 -19.65
N TRP A 204 -0.66 -3.80 -19.88
CA TRP A 204 -0.59 -2.78 -18.84
C TRP A 204 -2.03 -2.28 -18.55
N PRO A 205 -2.42 -2.04 -17.29
CA PRO A 205 -1.75 -2.46 -16.07
C PRO A 205 -1.92 -3.98 -15.84
N ARG A 206 -0.92 -4.60 -15.21
CA ARG A 206 -0.93 -6.06 -14.96
C ARG A 206 -1.94 -6.46 -13.87
N GLY A 207 -2.22 -7.75 -13.75
CA GLY A 207 -3.14 -8.33 -12.76
C GLY A 207 -2.58 -8.41 -11.33
N ARG A 208 -1.32 -8.04 -11.10
CA ARG A 208 -0.68 -8.09 -9.77
C ARG A 208 -1.43 -7.27 -8.72
N THR A 209 -1.91 -6.09 -9.09
CA THR A 209 -2.36 -5.06 -8.17
C THR A 209 -3.89 -4.94 -8.12
N ASN A 210 -4.43 -4.18 -7.16
CA ASN A 210 -5.87 -3.94 -7.06
C ASN A 210 -6.39 -2.99 -8.16
N HIS A 211 -7.59 -2.42 -7.97
CA HIS A 211 -8.19 -1.46 -8.89
C HIS A 211 -7.31 -0.23 -9.18
N TYR A 212 -6.81 0.42 -8.13
CA TYR A 212 -5.93 1.60 -8.23
C TYR A 212 -4.45 1.25 -8.39
N TRP A 213 -4.14 0.00 -8.75
CA TRP A 213 -2.80 -0.49 -9.00
C TRP A 213 -1.84 -0.48 -7.80
N PHE A 214 -2.38 -0.64 -6.60
CA PHE A 214 -1.58 -0.82 -5.39
C PHE A 214 -1.23 -2.29 -5.14
N ASP A 215 -0.05 -2.50 -4.57
CA ASP A 215 0.38 -3.78 -4.00
C ASP A 215 -0.31 -3.99 -2.63
N LEU A 216 -1.29 -4.88 -2.58
CA LEU A 216 -2.02 -5.18 -1.35
C LEU A 216 -1.18 -5.96 -0.31
N ASN A 217 -0.01 -6.50 -0.70
CA ASN A 217 0.98 -7.07 0.21
C ASN A 217 2.03 -6.04 0.67
N ARG A 218 1.69 -4.75 0.55
CA ARG A 218 2.34 -3.62 1.26
C ARG A 218 1.34 -2.81 2.09
N ASP A 219 0.06 -3.18 2.07
CA ASP A 219 -1.04 -2.44 2.68
C ASP A 219 -1.59 -3.11 3.96
N TRP A 220 -0.85 -4.06 4.55
CA TRP A 220 -1.27 -4.70 5.82
C TRP A 220 -1.19 -3.78 7.04
N LEU A 221 -0.15 -2.95 7.10
CA LEU A 221 0.03 -1.95 8.15
C LEU A 221 -0.60 -0.60 7.76
N PRO A 222 -0.46 -0.12 6.50
CA PRO A 222 -1.12 1.11 6.10
C PRO A 222 -2.65 1.03 6.02
N VAL A 223 -3.23 -0.12 5.67
CA VAL A 223 -4.68 -0.37 5.60
C VAL A 223 -5.49 0.73 4.88
N GLN A 224 -4.94 1.22 3.78
CA GLN A 224 -5.52 2.31 3.00
C GLN A 224 -6.62 1.84 2.03
N HIS A 225 -6.62 0.56 1.65
CA HIS A 225 -7.58 0.00 0.72
C HIS A 225 -8.68 -0.82 1.42
N PRO A 226 -9.92 -0.85 0.89
CA PRO A 226 -11.01 -1.62 1.46
C PRO A 226 -10.66 -3.11 1.58
N GLU A 227 -9.89 -3.65 0.62
CA GLU A 227 -9.45 -5.05 0.65
C GLU A 227 -8.65 -5.37 1.93
N SER A 228 -7.71 -4.49 2.27
CA SER A 228 -6.87 -4.63 3.46
C SER A 228 -7.63 -4.35 4.75
N ARG A 229 -8.52 -3.34 4.77
CA ARG A 229 -9.36 -3.04 5.94
C ARG A 229 -10.27 -4.22 6.30
N ASN A 230 -10.84 -4.89 5.30
CA ASN A 230 -11.64 -6.10 5.50
C ASN A 230 -10.79 -7.24 6.05
N ARG A 231 -9.62 -7.49 5.45
CA ARG A 231 -8.68 -8.55 5.87
C ARG A 231 -8.16 -8.35 7.30
N VAL A 232 -7.74 -7.13 7.65
CA VAL A 232 -7.23 -6.83 9.00
C VAL A 232 -8.34 -6.96 10.04
N ARG A 233 -9.58 -6.55 9.74
CA ARG A 233 -10.72 -6.77 10.65
C ARG A 233 -10.95 -8.26 10.93
N VAL A 234 -10.90 -9.10 9.89
CA VAL A 234 -11.01 -10.56 10.04
C VAL A 234 -9.85 -11.09 10.89
N PHE A 235 -8.61 -10.71 10.57
CA PHE A 235 -7.41 -11.09 11.32
C PHE A 235 -7.54 -10.76 12.81
N GLN A 236 -7.92 -9.53 13.15
CA GLN A 236 -8.07 -9.08 14.55
C GLN A 236 -9.20 -9.82 15.27
N SER A 237 -10.29 -10.18 14.57
CA SER A 237 -11.41 -10.91 15.18
C SER A 237 -11.10 -12.39 15.50
N TRP A 238 -10.13 -12.97 14.80
CA TRP A 238 -9.81 -14.39 14.91
C TRP A 238 -8.47 -14.67 15.60
N LEU A 239 -7.53 -13.72 15.53
CA LEU A 239 -6.18 -13.81 16.07
C LEU A 239 -5.51 -15.13 15.64
N PRO A 240 -5.31 -15.43 14.36
CA PRO A 240 -4.85 -16.75 13.92
C PRO A 240 -3.50 -17.11 14.55
N ASN A 241 -3.26 -18.40 14.84
CA ASN A 241 -1.96 -18.86 15.30
C ASN A 241 -0.96 -18.95 14.13
N ILE A 242 -1.44 -19.35 12.96
CA ILE A 242 -0.66 -19.45 11.73
C ILE A 242 -1.38 -18.67 10.63
N HIS A 243 -0.65 -17.86 9.88
CA HIS A 243 -1.12 -17.14 8.71
C HIS A 243 -0.30 -17.56 7.49
N LEU A 244 -0.94 -18.20 6.52
CA LEU A 244 -0.33 -18.63 5.28
C LEU A 244 -0.59 -17.58 4.19
N ASP A 245 0.48 -17.09 3.57
CA ASP A 245 0.46 -16.09 2.51
C ASP A 245 0.96 -16.74 1.20
N PHE A 246 0.03 -17.18 0.34
CA PHE A 246 0.33 -17.93 -0.87
C PHE A 246 0.62 -17.01 -2.06
N HIS A 247 1.86 -17.07 -2.53
CA HIS A 247 2.43 -16.26 -3.60
C HIS A 247 3.09 -17.07 -4.73
N GLU A 248 3.46 -16.36 -5.80
CA GLU A 248 4.35 -16.86 -6.85
C GLU A 248 5.50 -15.89 -7.16
N MET A 249 6.60 -16.48 -7.62
CA MET A 249 7.80 -15.77 -8.05
C MET A 249 8.17 -16.14 -9.50
N GLY A 250 9.32 -15.65 -9.99
CA GLY A 250 9.75 -15.85 -11.37
C GLY A 250 9.73 -17.31 -11.82
N THR A 251 9.37 -17.54 -13.09
CA THR A 251 9.21 -18.88 -13.71
C THR A 251 10.44 -19.78 -13.57
N ASN A 252 11.64 -19.20 -13.54
CA ASN A 252 12.89 -19.95 -13.42
C ASN A 252 13.28 -20.32 -11.98
N SER A 253 12.50 -19.90 -11.00
CA SER A 253 12.69 -20.27 -9.59
C SER A 253 12.21 -21.70 -9.31
N THR A 254 12.19 -22.08 -8.03
CA THR A 254 11.61 -23.34 -7.53
C THR A 254 10.47 -23.05 -6.55
N PHE A 255 10.45 -23.63 -5.35
CA PHE A 255 9.45 -23.32 -4.32
C PHE A 255 10.13 -22.78 -3.06
N PHE A 256 9.71 -21.63 -2.56
CA PHE A 256 10.19 -21.10 -1.29
C PHE A 256 9.11 -21.16 -0.22
N PHE A 257 9.53 -21.42 1.01
CA PHE A 257 8.70 -21.25 2.20
C PHE A 257 9.52 -20.62 3.32
N GLN A 258 8.86 -19.80 4.13
CA GLN A 258 9.49 -19.18 5.31
C GLN A 258 10.05 -20.22 6.30
N PRO A 259 11.10 -19.89 7.08
CA PRO A 259 11.55 -18.53 7.39
C PRO A 259 12.42 -17.88 6.30
N GLY A 260 12.45 -16.54 6.29
CA GLY A 260 13.35 -15.75 5.43
C GLY A 260 14.79 -15.69 5.97
N VAL A 261 15.57 -14.75 5.46
CA VAL A 261 16.98 -14.54 5.85
C VAL A 261 17.05 -14.16 7.34
N PRO A 262 17.68 -14.98 8.21
CA PRO A 262 17.61 -14.78 9.66
C PRO A 262 18.16 -13.43 10.16
N SER A 263 19.18 -12.88 9.49
CA SER A 263 19.78 -11.57 9.85
C SER A 263 18.89 -10.37 9.53
N ARG A 264 17.83 -10.57 8.74
CA ARG A 264 16.96 -9.50 8.21
C ARG A 264 15.56 -9.54 8.82
N MET A 265 15.46 -10.01 10.06
CA MET A 265 14.23 -9.96 10.84
C MET A 265 14.15 -8.64 11.62
N HIS A 266 12.94 -8.08 11.71
CA HIS A 266 12.74 -6.92 12.56
C HIS A 266 12.95 -7.26 14.04
N PRO A 267 13.72 -6.48 14.82
CA PRO A 267 13.98 -6.76 16.25
C PRO A 267 12.76 -6.68 17.19
N LEU A 268 11.57 -6.34 16.66
CA LEU A 268 10.33 -6.42 17.43
C LEU A 268 9.65 -7.79 17.27
N THR A 269 10.13 -8.63 16.34
CA THR A 269 9.75 -10.03 16.24
C THR A 269 10.64 -10.86 17.17
N PRO A 270 10.07 -11.61 18.13
CA PRO A 270 10.86 -12.45 19.02
C PRO A 270 11.57 -13.60 18.29
N GLU A 271 12.73 -14.00 18.80
CA GLU A 271 13.47 -15.18 18.31
C GLU A 271 12.61 -16.45 18.34
N LYS A 272 11.74 -16.59 19.36
CA LYS A 272 10.84 -17.75 19.47
C LYS A 272 9.87 -17.87 18.29
N ASN A 273 9.47 -16.75 17.68
CA ASN A 273 8.64 -16.76 16.48
C ASN A 273 9.39 -17.48 15.34
N PHE A 274 10.63 -17.05 15.07
CA PHE A 274 11.50 -17.68 14.07
C PHE A 274 11.77 -19.17 14.34
N GLU A 275 11.98 -19.57 15.60
CA GLU A 275 12.12 -21.00 15.97
C GLU A 275 10.89 -21.83 15.56
N LEU A 276 9.69 -21.30 15.80
CA LEU A 276 8.44 -21.96 15.45
C LEU A 276 8.25 -22.00 13.93
N THR A 277 8.53 -20.91 13.21
CA THR A 277 8.52 -20.87 11.75
C THR A 277 9.46 -21.92 11.16
N LYS A 278 10.69 -22.02 11.68
CA LYS A 278 11.66 -23.04 11.26
C LYS A 278 11.16 -24.46 11.53
N LYS A 279 10.50 -24.69 12.67
CA LYS A 279 9.90 -25.99 13.01
C LYS A 279 8.77 -26.34 12.04
N ILE A 280 7.87 -25.41 11.73
CA ILE A 280 6.81 -25.59 10.73
C ILE A 280 7.40 -25.88 9.35
N GLY A 281 8.48 -25.19 8.97
CA GLY A 281 9.20 -25.44 7.71
C GLY A 281 9.66 -26.89 7.50
N THR A 282 9.89 -27.65 8.57
CA THR A 282 10.25 -29.08 8.46
C THR A 282 9.10 -29.95 7.93
N TYR A 283 7.84 -29.55 8.16
CA TYR A 283 6.66 -30.22 7.60
C TYR A 283 6.54 -29.93 6.10
N HIS A 284 6.81 -28.69 5.67
CA HIS A 284 6.81 -28.31 4.26
C HIS A 284 7.88 -29.06 3.48
N ALA A 285 9.12 -29.09 4.01
CA ALA A 285 10.22 -29.87 3.45
C ALA A 285 9.83 -31.33 3.22
N LYS A 286 9.35 -32.01 4.27
CA LYS A 286 8.91 -33.42 4.20
C LYS A 286 7.80 -33.66 3.16
N ALA A 287 6.87 -32.73 3.03
CA ALA A 287 5.75 -32.86 2.09
C ALA A 287 6.19 -32.62 0.64
N LEU A 288 7.07 -31.64 0.40
CA LEU A 288 7.62 -31.35 -0.93
C LEU A 288 8.61 -32.44 -1.38
N ASP A 289 9.41 -32.99 -0.46
CA ASP A 289 10.25 -34.17 -0.69
C ASP A 289 9.41 -35.35 -1.23
N LYS A 290 8.26 -35.61 -0.61
CA LYS A 290 7.36 -36.72 -0.98
C LYS A 290 6.87 -36.61 -2.43
N ILE A 291 6.68 -35.40 -2.95
CA ILE A 291 6.19 -35.16 -4.31
C ILE A 291 7.31 -34.83 -5.31
N GLY A 292 8.56 -34.80 -4.85
CA GLY A 292 9.76 -34.53 -5.66
C GLY A 292 9.92 -33.08 -6.12
N SER A 293 9.33 -32.12 -5.40
CA SER A 293 9.39 -30.70 -5.75
C SER A 293 10.65 -30.04 -5.18
N LEU A 294 11.38 -29.30 -6.02
CA LEU A 294 12.54 -28.53 -5.57
C LEU A 294 12.09 -27.36 -4.69
N TYR A 295 12.82 -27.12 -3.60
CA TYR A 295 12.51 -26.02 -2.70
C TYR A 295 13.77 -25.43 -2.03
N TYR A 296 13.60 -24.26 -1.42
CA TYR A 296 14.60 -23.63 -0.56
C TYR A 296 13.92 -22.78 0.55
N ASN A 297 14.67 -22.44 1.60
CA ASN A 297 14.24 -21.54 2.67
C ASN A 297 15.44 -20.79 3.27
N GLN A 298 15.20 -19.81 4.15
CA GLN A 298 16.24 -18.98 4.81
C GLN A 298 17.06 -18.09 3.87
N GLU A 299 16.57 -17.87 2.65
CA GLU A 299 17.23 -17.11 1.59
C GLU A 299 16.26 -16.10 0.95
N ASN A 300 16.81 -15.12 0.22
CA ASN A 300 16.14 -14.12 -0.64
C ASN A 300 15.21 -13.10 0.05
N TYR A 301 14.29 -13.55 0.89
CA TYR A 301 13.24 -12.72 1.47
C TYR A 301 13.60 -12.30 2.90
N ASP A 302 13.29 -11.06 3.27
CA ASP A 302 13.43 -10.56 4.64
C ASP A 302 12.11 -10.58 5.41
N ASP A 303 12.21 -10.48 6.73
CA ASP A 303 11.08 -10.34 7.65
C ASP A 303 11.19 -9.02 8.42
N PHE A 304 11.52 -7.93 7.70
CA PHE A 304 11.78 -6.61 8.29
C PHE A 304 10.54 -5.70 8.31
N TYR A 305 9.93 -5.43 7.15
CA TYR A 305 8.78 -4.52 7.06
C TYR A 305 7.46 -5.22 7.42
N TYR A 306 6.67 -4.66 8.34
CA TYR A 306 5.37 -5.19 8.78
C TYR A 306 4.18 -4.89 7.86
N GLY A 307 4.40 -4.36 6.65
CA GLY A 307 3.32 -4.16 5.67
C GLY A 307 2.94 -5.41 4.87
N LYS A 308 3.50 -6.58 5.18
CA LYS A 308 3.35 -7.84 4.44
C LYS A 308 2.58 -8.89 5.26
N GLY A 309 1.88 -9.80 4.60
CA GLY A 309 1.13 -10.90 5.23
C GLY A 309 2.03 -11.92 5.91
N SER A 310 3.30 -11.96 5.52
CA SER A 310 4.31 -12.82 6.11
C SER A 310 4.94 -12.27 7.40
N THR A 311 4.77 -10.98 7.72
CA THR A 311 5.44 -10.32 8.86
C THR A 311 4.48 -9.59 9.80
N TYR A 312 3.39 -9.00 9.28
CA TYR A 312 2.33 -8.40 10.09
C TYR A 312 1.78 -9.34 11.19
N PRO A 313 1.62 -10.65 10.94
CA PRO A 313 1.21 -11.59 11.98
C PRO A 313 2.26 -11.77 13.09
N ASP A 314 3.55 -11.71 12.76
CA ASP A 314 4.65 -12.06 13.67
C ASP A 314 4.79 -11.11 14.85
N VAL A 315 4.50 -9.83 14.61
CA VAL A 315 4.50 -8.78 15.64
C VAL A 315 3.22 -8.80 16.51
N GLN A 316 2.37 -9.83 16.35
CA GLN A 316 1.11 -10.01 17.08
C GLN A 316 0.92 -11.42 17.62
N GLY A 317 2.00 -12.20 17.75
CA GLY A 317 1.96 -13.54 18.36
C GLY A 317 1.42 -14.64 17.45
N SER A 318 1.15 -14.33 16.19
CA SER A 318 0.90 -15.30 15.12
C SER A 318 2.22 -15.67 14.43
N ILE A 319 2.24 -16.77 13.68
CA ILE A 319 3.34 -17.15 12.80
C ILE A 319 2.92 -16.90 11.34
N GLY A 320 3.55 -15.94 10.67
CA GLY A 320 3.39 -15.68 9.24
C GLY A 320 4.25 -16.62 8.41
N ILE A 321 3.71 -17.15 7.31
CA ILE A 321 4.44 -18.04 6.40
C ILE A 321 4.18 -17.60 4.96
N LEU A 322 5.21 -17.03 4.34
CA LEU A 322 5.25 -16.79 2.91
C LEU A 322 5.52 -18.10 2.17
N PHE A 323 4.72 -18.39 1.14
CA PHE A 323 5.01 -19.40 0.13
C PHE A 323 5.20 -18.76 -1.23
N GLU A 324 6.30 -19.05 -1.91
CA GLU A 324 6.60 -18.50 -3.23
C GLU A 324 6.78 -19.66 -4.21
N GLN A 325 5.82 -19.85 -5.11
CA GLN A 325 5.88 -20.88 -6.14
C GLN A 325 6.44 -20.30 -7.44
N ALA A 326 7.35 -21.01 -8.12
CA ALA A 326 7.72 -20.66 -9.49
C ALA A 326 6.46 -20.50 -10.36
N SER A 327 6.29 -19.34 -10.97
CA SER A 327 5.07 -19.03 -11.70
C SER A 327 5.06 -19.72 -13.06
N SER A 328 4.06 -20.56 -13.31
CA SER A 328 3.76 -20.98 -14.69
C SER A 328 3.21 -19.81 -15.52
N ARG A 329 2.73 -18.75 -14.85
CA ARG A 329 1.94 -17.62 -15.36
C ARG A 329 0.69 -18.09 -16.09
N GLY A 330 0.88 -18.73 -17.25
CA GLY A 330 -0.15 -19.44 -17.98
C GLY A 330 -0.23 -20.92 -17.65
N HIS A 331 -0.61 -21.73 -18.64
CA HIS A 331 -0.95 -23.14 -18.48
C HIS A 331 0.27 -24.08 -18.60
N LEU A 332 1.28 -23.72 -19.40
CA LEU A 332 2.51 -24.50 -19.58
C LEU A 332 3.64 -23.60 -20.09
N GLN A 333 4.72 -23.39 -19.33
CA GLN A 333 5.83 -22.52 -19.74
C GLN A 333 7.18 -23.22 -19.65
N GLU A 334 8.09 -22.95 -20.58
CA GLU A 334 9.49 -23.34 -20.48
C GLU A 334 10.16 -22.62 -19.30
N SER A 335 10.94 -23.35 -18.50
CA SER A 335 11.76 -22.80 -17.42
C SER A 335 13.18 -23.39 -17.47
N ALA A 336 14.08 -22.80 -16.70
CA ALA A 336 15.42 -23.34 -16.46
C ALA A 336 15.41 -24.78 -15.88
N ASN A 337 14.32 -25.17 -15.23
CA ASN A 337 14.15 -26.49 -14.60
C ASN A 337 13.31 -27.46 -15.46
N GLY A 338 13.05 -27.11 -16.73
CA GLY A 338 12.17 -27.85 -17.64
C GLY A 338 10.80 -27.21 -17.78
N MET A 339 9.86 -27.91 -18.43
CA MET A 339 8.50 -27.38 -18.60
C MET A 339 7.73 -27.33 -17.27
N LEU A 340 7.21 -26.16 -16.96
CA LEU A 340 6.43 -25.84 -15.77
C LEU A 340 4.95 -25.74 -16.12
N SER A 341 4.15 -26.72 -15.68
CA SER A 341 2.71 -26.74 -15.93
C SER A 341 1.92 -26.11 -14.80
N PHE A 342 0.76 -25.51 -15.12
CA PHE A 342 -0.13 -24.93 -14.12
C PHE A 342 -0.67 -25.96 -13.11
N PRO A 343 -1.04 -27.20 -13.50
CA PRO A 343 -1.30 -28.26 -12.54
C PRO A 343 -0.17 -28.51 -11.53
N PHE A 344 1.09 -28.45 -11.95
CA PHE A 344 2.22 -28.63 -11.05
C PHE A 344 2.33 -27.51 -10.01
N THR A 345 2.19 -26.25 -10.43
CA THR A 345 2.25 -25.10 -9.51
C THR A 345 1.12 -25.14 -8.49
N ILE A 346 -0.10 -25.48 -8.92
CA ILE A 346 -1.26 -25.70 -8.03
C ILE A 346 -1.00 -26.82 -7.02
N ARG A 347 -0.43 -27.96 -7.46
CA ARG A 347 -0.16 -29.10 -6.58
C ARG A 347 0.79 -28.74 -5.45
N ASN A 348 1.83 -27.96 -5.72
CA ASN A 348 2.78 -27.54 -4.69
C ASN A 348 2.13 -26.63 -3.65
N GLN A 349 1.31 -25.65 -4.08
CA GLN A 349 0.55 -24.80 -3.16
C GLN A 349 -0.43 -25.61 -2.30
N PHE A 350 -1.14 -26.58 -2.89
CA PHE A 350 -2.02 -27.47 -2.13
C PHE A 350 -1.23 -28.37 -1.17
N THR A 351 -0.04 -28.82 -1.55
CA THR A 351 0.87 -29.60 -0.66
C THR A 351 1.34 -28.76 0.53
N ALA A 352 1.62 -27.47 0.32
CA ALA A 352 1.90 -26.53 1.40
C ALA A 352 0.70 -26.39 2.37
N ASN A 353 -0.54 -26.34 1.87
CA ASN A 353 -1.74 -26.36 2.73
C ASN A 353 -1.80 -27.60 3.64
N LEU A 354 -1.61 -28.79 3.06
CA LEU A 354 -1.68 -30.05 3.81
C LEU A 354 -0.56 -30.15 4.87
N SER A 355 0.63 -29.67 4.55
CA SER A 355 1.75 -29.66 5.50
C SER A 355 1.58 -28.62 6.61
N SER A 356 1.04 -27.43 6.31
CA SER A 356 0.65 -26.45 7.33
C SER A 356 -0.43 -27.00 8.26
N TYR A 357 -1.44 -27.69 7.70
CA TYR A 357 -2.48 -28.35 8.49
C TYR A 357 -1.89 -29.40 9.44
N GLN A 358 -0.97 -30.23 8.94
CA GLN A 358 -0.28 -31.21 9.78
C GLN A 358 0.51 -30.54 10.91
N ALA A 359 1.23 -29.45 10.62
CA ALA A 359 1.94 -28.69 11.63
C ALA A 359 0.99 -28.09 12.68
N ALA A 360 -0.10 -27.45 12.25
CA ALA A 360 -1.11 -26.88 13.13
C ALA A 360 -1.70 -27.94 14.07
N LYS A 361 -2.01 -29.13 13.55
CA LYS A 361 -2.51 -30.27 14.33
C LYS A 361 -1.52 -30.72 15.40
N GLU A 362 -0.29 -31.03 14.99
CA GLU A 362 0.73 -31.59 15.89
C GLU A 362 1.24 -30.55 16.91
N MET A 363 1.24 -29.26 16.55
CA MET A 363 1.75 -28.16 17.37
C MET A 363 0.65 -27.35 18.07
N ARG A 364 -0.62 -27.79 18.04
CA ARG A 364 -1.78 -27.02 18.56
C ARG A 364 -1.54 -26.37 19.93
N GLN A 365 -1.12 -27.15 20.92
CA GLN A 365 -0.90 -26.65 22.28
C GLN A 365 0.29 -25.68 22.33
N GLU A 366 1.39 -25.99 21.63
CA GLU A 366 2.58 -25.14 21.57
C GLU A 366 2.27 -23.78 20.92
N LEU A 367 1.48 -23.76 19.86
CA LEU A 367 1.08 -22.53 19.15
C LEU A 367 0.14 -21.65 19.98
N ASN A 368 -0.82 -22.24 20.69
CA ASN A 368 -1.70 -21.49 21.59
C ASN A 368 -0.94 -21.01 22.83
N GLN A 369 -0.04 -21.83 23.37
CA GLN A 369 0.85 -21.43 24.47
C GLN A 369 1.76 -20.29 24.06
N TRP A 370 2.37 -20.36 22.87
CA TRP A 370 3.20 -19.28 22.33
C TRP A 370 2.46 -17.95 22.26
N MET A 371 1.25 -17.94 21.72
CA MET A 371 0.46 -16.72 21.64
C MET A 371 0.18 -16.13 23.04
N LYS A 372 -0.13 -16.97 24.03
CA LYS A 372 -0.29 -16.53 25.42
C LYS A 372 0.99 -15.94 26.01
N ASP A 373 2.12 -16.60 25.79
CA ASP A 373 3.42 -16.17 26.29
C ASP A 373 3.86 -14.85 25.62
N PHE A 374 3.60 -14.69 24.32
CA PHE A 374 3.86 -13.47 23.58
C PHE A 374 3.20 -12.24 24.22
N TYR A 375 1.92 -12.32 24.57
CA TYR A 375 1.21 -11.21 25.22
C TYR A 375 1.58 -11.02 26.70
N LYS A 376 2.02 -12.09 27.37
CA LYS A 376 2.61 -12.00 28.71
C LYS A 376 3.94 -11.25 28.69
N ASP A 377 4.79 -11.49 27.70
CA ASP A 377 6.06 -10.80 27.52
C ASP A 377 5.86 -9.31 27.20
N ILE A 378 4.85 -8.98 26.37
CA ILE A 378 4.45 -7.60 26.11
C ILE A 378 4.16 -6.82 27.39
N LYS A 379 3.52 -7.45 28.39
CA LYS A 379 3.25 -6.77 29.67
C LYS A 379 4.55 -6.37 30.37
N THR A 380 5.54 -7.27 30.35
CA THR A 380 6.86 -7.02 30.93
C THR A 380 7.59 -5.89 30.18
N GLU A 381 7.56 -5.93 28.84
CA GLU A 381 8.17 -4.89 27.99
C GLU A 381 7.54 -3.52 28.22
N THR A 382 6.22 -3.47 28.26
CA THR A 382 5.45 -2.25 28.48
C THR A 382 5.74 -1.68 29.87
N ASP A 383 5.83 -2.51 30.90
CA ASP A 383 6.16 -2.06 32.26
C ASP A 383 7.56 -1.45 32.34
N ALA A 384 8.52 -1.99 31.58
CA ALA A 384 9.89 -1.52 31.51
C ALA A 384 10.08 -0.27 30.63
N ASP A 385 9.28 -0.07 29.58
CA ASP A 385 9.44 1.08 28.67
C ASP A 385 9.12 2.40 29.39
N VAL A 386 9.98 3.40 29.26
CA VAL A 386 9.74 4.75 29.78
C VAL A 386 8.67 5.50 28.99
N ASN A 387 8.47 5.12 27.73
CA ASN A 387 7.48 5.68 26.82
C ASN A 387 6.15 4.92 27.00
N LYS A 388 5.27 5.46 27.83
CA LYS A 388 3.98 4.84 28.16
C LYS A 388 2.85 5.15 27.19
N ALA A 389 3.00 6.19 26.37
CA ALA A 389 2.06 6.54 25.32
C ALA A 389 2.74 7.38 24.24
N TYR A 390 2.05 7.58 23.13
CA TYR A 390 2.41 8.53 22.08
C TYR A 390 1.29 9.52 21.89
N ILE A 391 1.61 10.81 21.82
CA ILE A 391 0.66 11.85 21.39
C ILE A 391 1.07 12.34 20.01
N PHE A 392 0.09 12.61 19.16
CA PHE A 392 0.30 13.24 17.87
C PHE A 392 -0.85 14.20 17.52
N GLY A 393 -0.59 15.17 16.67
CA GLY A 393 -1.58 16.11 16.18
C GLY A 393 -1.02 17.05 15.12
N ASN A 394 -1.86 17.97 14.63
CA ASN A 394 -1.42 19.06 13.78
C ASN A 394 -2.28 20.27 14.10
N LYS A 395 -1.65 21.40 14.42
CA LYS A 395 -2.35 22.61 14.90
C LYS A 395 -3.29 23.24 13.88
N GLU A 396 -3.09 22.98 12.59
CA GLU A 396 -3.74 23.69 11.48
C GLU A 396 -4.46 22.75 10.49
N ASP A 397 -4.42 21.44 10.71
CA ASP A 397 -5.00 20.44 9.79
C ASP A 397 -5.51 19.21 10.55
N ASP A 398 -6.82 19.16 10.76
CA ASP A 398 -7.49 18.09 11.49
C ASP A 398 -7.46 16.76 10.73
N ALA A 399 -7.40 16.80 9.39
CA ALA A 399 -7.60 15.64 8.54
C ALA A 399 -6.45 14.64 8.62
N LYS A 400 -5.20 15.11 8.61
CA LYS A 400 -4.04 14.21 8.70
C LYS A 400 -3.99 13.49 10.06
N SER A 401 -4.27 14.21 11.15
CA SER A 401 -4.36 13.62 12.48
C SER A 401 -5.47 12.58 12.56
N TYR A 402 -6.65 12.90 12.00
CA TYR A 402 -7.75 11.95 11.90
C TYR A 402 -7.37 10.68 11.14
N HIS A 403 -6.72 10.80 9.97
CA HIS A 403 -6.39 9.63 9.15
C HIS A 403 -5.37 8.72 9.82
N LEU A 404 -4.40 9.27 10.56
CA LEU A 404 -3.51 8.43 11.36
C LEU A 404 -4.27 7.74 12.51
N ALA A 405 -5.18 8.44 13.19
CA ALA A 405 -6.00 7.84 14.23
C ALA A 405 -6.93 6.73 13.67
N ASP A 406 -7.57 6.94 12.51
CA ASP A 406 -8.41 5.94 11.85
C ASP A 406 -7.60 4.70 11.44
N LEU A 407 -6.39 4.90 10.90
CA LEU A 407 -5.45 3.82 10.57
C LEU A 407 -5.15 2.98 11.82
N ILE A 408 -4.76 3.63 12.92
CA ILE A 408 -4.42 2.94 14.18
C ILE A 408 -5.63 2.16 14.73
N LEU A 409 -6.83 2.73 14.68
CA LEU A 409 -8.08 2.07 15.07
C LEU A 409 -8.43 0.84 14.22
N GLN A 410 -7.88 0.71 13.00
CA GLN A 410 -8.08 -0.51 12.20
C GLN A 410 -7.37 -1.74 12.77
N HIS A 411 -6.30 -1.53 13.54
CA HIS A 411 -5.50 -2.61 14.13
C HIS A 411 -5.95 -3.01 15.54
N ASP A 412 -7.18 -2.65 15.92
CA ASP A 412 -7.73 -2.91 17.25
C ASP A 412 -6.88 -2.27 18.38
N ILE A 413 -6.27 -1.12 18.07
CA ILE A 413 -5.55 -0.29 19.02
C ILE A 413 -6.48 0.81 19.51
N LYS A 414 -6.57 1.00 20.82
CA LYS A 414 -7.33 2.10 21.43
C LYS A 414 -6.62 3.43 21.23
N VAL A 415 -7.39 4.42 20.84
CA VAL A 415 -6.96 5.81 20.63
C VAL A 415 -7.85 6.72 21.46
N PHE A 416 -7.26 7.79 22.00
CA PHE A 416 -7.94 8.72 22.88
C PHE A 416 -7.84 10.14 22.34
N SER A 417 -8.94 10.90 22.37
CA SER A 417 -8.93 12.35 22.10
C SER A 417 -8.69 13.12 23.39
N LEU A 418 -8.13 14.33 23.30
CA LEU A 418 -8.01 15.21 24.46
C LEU A 418 -9.36 15.89 24.78
N ASN A 419 -9.61 16.18 26.05
CA ASN A 419 -10.77 16.98 26.48
C ASN A 419 -10.46 18.49 26.51
N GLU A 420 -9.18 18.85 26.56
CA GLU A 420 -8.68 20.23 26.64
C GLU A 420 -7.34 20.37 25.91
N ASP A 421 -6.98 21.60 25.55
CA ASP A 421 -5.67 21.90 24.97
C ASP A 421 -4.57 21.66 26.01
N ILE A 422 -3.46 21.07 25.58
CA ILE A 422 -2.31 20.82 26.45
C ILE A 422 -1.02 21.29 25.79
N THR A 423 -0.06 21.73 26.60
CA THR A 423 1.30 22.03 26.17
C THR A 423 2.26 21.11 26.91
N ILE A 424 3.03 20.31 26.18
CA ILE A 424 4.00 19.36 26.73
C ILE A 424 5.37 19.70 26.15
N ASN A 425 6.35 19.95 27.03
CA ASN A 425 7.72 20.32 26.64
C ASN A 425 7.81 21.46 25.60
N GLY A 426 6.88 22.43 25.67
CA GLY A 426 6.82 23.58 24.74
C GLY A 426 6.11 23.31 23.41
N GLN A 427 5.56 22.11 23.21
CA GLN A 427 4.75 21.76 22.04
C GLN A 427 3.27 21.73 22.44
N ASP A 428 2.43 22.41 21.67
CA ASP A 428 0.99 22.49 21.93
C ASP A 428 0.25 21.42 21.14
N PHE A 429 -0.72 20.79 21.79
CA PHE A 429 -1.65 19.82 21.23
C PHE A 429 -3.07 20.30 21.50
N LYS A 430 -3.85 20.49 20.44
CA LYS A 430 -5.22 21.02 20.51
C LYS A 430 -6.22 19.90 20.69
N LYS A 431 -7.28 20.15 21.47
CA LYS A 431 -8.27 19.12 21.75
C LYS A 431 -9.01 18.62 20.51
N GLU A 432 -9.15 19.47 19.51
CA GLU A 432 -9.90 19.16 18.30
C GLU A 432 -9.19 18.17 17.37
N ASN A 433 -7.85 18.11 17.41
CA ASN A 433 -7.05 17.46 16.38
C ASN A 433 -5.78 16.74 16.88
N SER A 434 -5.73 16.47 18.18
CA SER A 434 -4.65 15.70 18.79
C SER A 434 -5.16 14.45 19.48
N TYR A 435 -4.37 13.38 19.38
CA TYR A 435 -4.73 12.04 19.82
C TYR A 435 -3.62 11.41 20.62
N ILE A 436 -3.99 10.59 21.61
CA ILE A 436 -3.07 9.81 22.44
C ILE A 436 -3.30 8.32 22.19
N VAL A 437 -2.20 7.59 22.02
CA VAL A 437 -2.15 6.14 21.88
C VAL A 437 -1.36 5.56 23.05
N PRO A 438 -2.03 5.01 24.08
CA PRO A 438 -1.36 4.32 25.17
C PRO A 438 -0.58 3.10 24.65
N ALA A 439 0.63 2.90 25.15
CA ALA A 439 1.45 1.76 24.77
C ALA A 439 1.04 0.47 25.51
N ASP A 440 0.42 0.57 26.69
CA ASP A 440 -0.05 -0.57 27.51
C ASP A 440 -1.33 -1.19 26.95
N GLN A 441 -1.16 -1.88 25.83
CA GLN A 441 -2.18 -2.60 25.08
C GLN A 441 -1.57 -3.88 24.50
N PRO A 442 -2.38 -4.89 24.15
CA PRO A 442 -1.85 -6.11 23.51
C PRO A 442 -1.03 -5.84 22.24
N GLN A 443 -1.32 -4.76 21.54
CA GLN A 443 -0.62 -4.35 20.31
C GLN A 443 0.65 -3.52 20.55
N TYR A 444 1.21 -3.49 21.77
CA TYR A 444 2.39 -2.70 22.13
C TYR A 444 3.47 -2.68 21.04
N ARG A 445 3.92 -3.84 20.54
CA ARG A 445 4.99 -3.90 19.52
C ARG A 445 4.58 -3.32 18.17
N LEU A 446 3.31 -3.44 17.78
CA LEU A 446 2.77 -2.80 16.58
C LEU A 446 2.75 -1.27 16.75
N ILE A 447 2.33 -0.78 17.92
CA ILE A 447 2.40 0.65 18.28
C ILE A 447 3.86 1.12 18.21
N LYS A 448 4.81 0.40 18.79
CA LYS A 448 6.24 0.73 18.70
C LYS A 448 6.68 0.83 17.24
N ALA A 449 6.34 -0.14 16.40
CA ALA A 449 6.71 -0.14 14.98
C ALA A 449 6.15 1.06 14.21
N MET A 450 4.98 1.59 14.58
CA MET A 450 4.36 2.76 13.94
C MET A 450 5.07 4.08 14.30
N PHE A 451 5.64 4.17 15.50
CA PHE A 451 6.22 5.41 16.06
C PHE A 451 7.75 5.40 16.17
N GLU A 452 8.41 4.26 16.00
CA GLU A 452 9.87 4.18 16.15
C GLU A 452 10.61 4.95 15.06
N THR A 453 11.81 5.44 15.42
CA THR A 453 12.81 5.96 14.51
C THR A 453 14.04 5.08 14.63
N ARG A 454 14.57 4.61 13.49
CA ARG A 454 15.68 3.65 13.48
C ARG A 454 16.68 3.99 12.40
N THR A 455 17.96 3.99 12.74
CA THR A 455 19.08 4.24 11.82
C THR A 455 20.20 3.20 11.93
N SER A 456 20.00 2.17 12.76
CA SER A 456 20.95 1.08 12.98
C SER A 456 20.28 -0.27 12.79
N PHE A 457 20.96 -1.17 12.10
CA PHE A 457 20.44 -2.45 11.62
C PHE A 457 21.53 -3.52 11.72
N ALA A 458 21.12 -4.79 11.90
CA ALA A 458 22.04 -5.92 11.92
C ALA A 458 22.56 -6.28 10.51
N ASP A 459 21.77 -6.00 9.48
CA ASP A 459 22.06 -6.22 8.07
C ASP A 459 21.75 -4.91 7.30
N SER A 460 22.43 -4.68 6.17
CA SER A 460 22.26 -3.51 5.30
C SER A 460 21.34 -3.76 4.10
N LEU A 461 20.81 -4.97 3.98
CA LEU A 461 20.00 -5.39 2.85
C LEU A 461 18.53 -5.45 3.24
N PHE A 462 17.70 -4.78 2.45
CA PHE A 462 16.26 -4.72 2.62
C PHE A 462 15.60 -5.13 1.30
N TYR A 463 14.68 -6.07 1.39
CA TYR A 463 13.86 -6.55 0.29
C TYR A 463 12.79 -5.52 -0.11
N ASP A 464 12.29 -4.75 0.85
CA ASP A 464 11.33 -3.66 0.62
C ASP A 464 11.85 -2.33 1.20
N ILE A 465 11.25 -1.83 2.28
CA ILE A 465 11.60 -0.54 2.88
C ILE A 465 12.27 -0.74 4.25
N SER A 466 13.08 0.26 4.65
CA SER A 466 13.83 0.25 5.92
C SER A 466 13.23 1.16 7.01
N ALA A 467 12.22 1.98 6.68
CA ALA A 467 11.52 2.85 7.64
C ALA A 467 10.10 3.21 7.20
N TRP A 468 9.23 3.48 8.17
CA TRP A 468 7.81 3.82 7.96
C TRP A 468 7.20 4.62 9.14
N THR A 469 7.98 5.43 9.87
CA THR A 469 7.53 6.23 11.01
C THR A 469 6.31 7.09 10.64
N TYR A 470 5.11 6.72 11.12
CA TYR A 470 3.87 7.30 10.62
C TYR A 470 3.68 8.79 10.91
N PRO A 471 4.00 9.30 12.11
CA PRO A 471 3.92 10.74 12.35
C PRO A 471 4.74 11.58 11.35
N MET A 472 5.90 11.06 10.90
CA MET A 472 6.69 11.70 9.85
C MET A 472 6.00 11.62 8.48
N ALA A 473 5.45 10.45 8.12
CA ALA A 473 4.73 10.24 6.88
C ALA A 473 3.46 11.13 6.76
N PHE A 474 2.85 11.48 7.89
CA PHE A 474 1.66 12.35 7.95
C PHE A 474 2.00 13.83 8.22
N ASN A 475 3.28 14.17 8.39
CA ASN A 475 3.75 15.51 8.77
C ASN A 475 2.98 16.06 10.00
N LEU A 476 3.05 15.29 11.09
CA LEU A 476 2.40 15.58 12.37
C LEU A 476 3.42 15.93 13.44
N ASP A 477 3.02 16.83 14.31
CA ASP A 477 3.64 17.02 15.62
C ASP A 477 3.41 15.75 16.44
N TYR A 478 4.46 15.20 17.05
CA TYR A 478 4.32 14.01 17.89
C TYR A 478 5.40 13.88 18.95
N MET A 479 5.09 13.18 20.04
CA MET A 479 6.07 12.84 21.07
C MET A 479 5.67 11.60 21.86
N ALA A 480 6.67 10.94 22.44
CA ALA A 480 6.45 9.91 23.46
C ALA A 480 6.19 10.54 24.84
N LEU A 481 5.27 9.96 25.60
CA LEU A 481 4.84 10.41 26.92
C LEU A 481 5.28 9.41 27.99
N ASN A 482 5.82 9.90 29.10
CA ASN A 482 6.05 9.09 30.31
C ASN A 482 4.81 9.06 31.21
N SER A 483 4.81 8.19 32.23
CA SER A 483 3.66 8.03 33.15
C SER A 483 3.25 9.33 33.84
N ARG A 484 4.21 10.19 34.19
CA ARG A 484 3.94 11.46 34.87
C ARG A 484 3.16 12.41 33.97
N ILE A 485 3.53 12.51 32.70
CA ILE A 485 2.87 13.39 31.73
C ILE A 485 1.52 12.81 31.32
N LEU A 486 1.45 11.50 31.09
CA LEU A 486 0.19 10.83 30.71
C LEU A 486 -0.91 11.03 31.75
N ASN A 487 -0.58 10.93 33.04
CA ASN A 487 -1.54 11.12 34.14
C ASN A 487 -2.08 12.56 34.26
N LEU A 488 -1.45 13.53 33.60
CA LEU A 488 -1.93 14.92 33.56
C LEU A 488 -2.91 15.16 32.41
N ALA A 489 -2.98 14.26 31.41
CA ALA A 489 -3.83 14.45 30.25
C ALA A 489 -5.29 14.05 30.57
N SER A 490 -6.21 15.01 30.43
CA SER A 490 -7.65 14.73 30.44
C SER A 490 -8.06 14.21 29.06
N VAL A 491 -8.43 12.93 28.98
CA VAL A 491 -8.69 12.25 27.70
C VAL A 491 -10.01 11.48 27.68
N LYS A 492 -10.47 11.13 26.48
CA LYS A 492 -11.65 10.28 26.22
C LYS A 492 -11.32 9.24 25.16
N GLU A 493 -11.66 7.97 25.40
CA GLU A 493 -11.50 6.90 24.40
C GLU A 493 -12.41 7.15 23.19
N ILE A 494 -11.86 6.92 21.99
CA ILE A 494 -12.59 7.07 20.74
C ILE A 494 -13.40 5.81 20.45
N ASP A 495 -14.70 6.00 20.21
CA ASP A 495 -15.54 4.95 19.62
C ASP A 495 -15.34 4.93 18.10
N LYS A 496 -14.69 3.88 17.61
CA LYS A 496 -14.41 3.65 16.18
C LYS A 496 -15.67 3.76 15.31
N SER A 497 -16.84 3.36 15.81
CA SER A 497 -18.10 3.39 15.04
C SER A 497 -18.67 4.80 14.83
N GLN A 498 -18.24 5.75 15.67
CA GLN A 498 -18.65 7.16 15.62
C GLN A 498 -17.52 8.09 15.15
N PHE A 499 -16.32 7.55 14.96
CA PHE A 499 -15.15 8.33 14.57
C PHE A 499 -15.28 8.77 13.11
N SER A 500 -15.37 10.07 12.91
CA SER A 500 -15.54 10.69 11.60
C SER A 500 -14.92 12.09 11.59
N LEU A 501 -14.56 12.55 10.40
CA LEU A 501 -14.15 13.93 10.19
C LEU A 501 -15.35 14.87 10.35
N LYS A 502 -15.13 15.97 11.07
CA LYS A 502 -16.15 17.01 11.24
C LYS A 502 -16.39 17.73 9.91
N PRO A 503 -17.65 17.90 9.46
CA PRO A 503 -17.93 18.69 8.28
C PRO A 503 -17.45 20.14 8.44
N GLY A 504 -16.90 20.70 7.37
CA GLY A 504 -16.50 22.11 7.32
C GLY A 504 -17.69 23.06 7.26
N GLN A 505 -17.47 24.33 7.57
CA GLN A 505 -18.53 25.32 7.71
C GLN A 505 -18.22 26.63 6.98
N VAL A 506 -19.27 27.42 6.73
CA VAL A 506 -19.11 28.80 6.26
C VAL A 506 -19.42 29.76 7.42
N PHE A 507 -18.43 30.51 7.86
CA PHE A 507 -18.56 31.53 8.89
C PHE A 507 -18.97 32.87 8.29
N GLY A 508 -20.11 33.42 8.75
CA GLY A 508 -20.66 34.69 8.27
C GLY A 508 -22.04 34.50 7.63
N ASN A 509 -22.43 35.44 6.76
CA ASN A 509 -23.74 35.46 6.11
C ASN A 509 -23.60 35.60 4.58
N ALA A 510 -24.71 35.39 3.87
CA ALA A 510 -24.85 35.75 2.47
C ALA A 510 -24.62 37.26 2.25
N GLY A 511 -24.16 37.64 1.06
CA GLY A 511 -23.91 39.05 0.68
C GLY A 511 -22.61 39.63 1.24
N ALA A 512 -21.65 38.78 1.65
CA ALA A 512 -20.32 39.22 2.03
C ALA A 512 -19.58 39.87 0.85
N TYR A 513 -18.58 40.71 1.13
CA TYR A 513 -17.74 41.30 0.07
C TYR A 513 -17.01 40.23 -0.73
N GLN A 514 -16.48 39.21 -0.03
CA GLN A 514 -15.83 38.04 -0.60
C GLN A 514 -15.79 36.93 0.45
N TYR A 515 -15.44 35.70 0.07
CA TYR A 515 -15.15 34.61 1.02
C TYR A 515 -13.68 34.18 0.93
N ALA A 516 -13.10 33.72 2.02
CA ALA A 516 -11.74 33.19 2.10
C ALA A 516 -11.71 31.76 2.64
N MET A 517 -10.90 30.91 2.03
CA MET A 517 -10.65 29.54 2.47
C MET A 517 -9.14 29.34 2.61
N GLU A 518 -8.67 28.96 3.79
CA GLU A 518 -7.25 28.71 4.01
C GLU A 518 -6.80 27.46 3.25
N TRP A 519 -5.53 27.41 2.86
CA TRP A 519 -4.96 26.27 2.13
C TRP A 519 -4.27 25.26 3.05
N THR A 520 -4.32 25.49 4.37
CA THR A 520 -3.72 24.64 5.41
C THR A 520 -4.44 23.30 5.59
N ASP A 521 -5.74 23.23 5.30
CA ASP A 521 -6.49 21.97 5.37
C ASP A 521 -6.04 20.95 4.31
N TYR A 522 -5.94 19.67 4.66
CA TYR A 522 -5.59 18.59 3.72
C TYR A 522 -6.51 18.54 2.50
N TYR A 523 -7.82 18.77 2.71
CA TYR A 523 -8.85 18.70 1.68
C TYR A 523 -9.13 20.02 0.95
N ALA A 524 -8.33 21.08 1.19
CA ALA A 524 -8.44 22.33 0.43
C ALA A 524 -8.40 22.14 -1.11
N PRO A 525 -7.58 21.22 -1.68
CA PRO A 525 -7.60 20.94 -3.13
C PRO A 525 -8.95 20.40 -3.64
N LYS A 526 -9.62 19.55 -2.85
CA LYS A 526 -10.96 19.03 -3.16
C LYS A 526 -11.97 20.17 -3.24
N ALA A 527 -11.99 21.02 -2.22
CA ALA A 527 -12.89 22.17 -2.17
C ALA A 527 -12.61 23.15 -3.32
N ALA A 528 -11.34 23.47 -3.57
CA ALA A 528 -10.95 24.38 -4.66
C ALA A 528 -11.40 23.89 -6.03
N TYR A 529 -11.24 22.59 -6.32
CA TYR A 529 -11.73 22.03 -7.57
C TYR A 529 -13.26 22.15 -7.69
N LYS A 530 -13.99 21.83 -6.61
CA LYS A 530 -15.46 21.95 -6.59
C LYS A 530 -15.92 23.39 -6.80
N LEU A 531 -15.28 24.36 -6.15
CA LEU A 531 -15.57 25.79 -6.32
C LEU A 531 -15.36 26.23 -7.77
N MET A 532 -14.23 25.87 -8.37
CA MET A 532 -13.91 26.21 -9.76
C MET A 532 -14.82 25.51 -10.78
N LYS A 533 -15.39 24.35 -10.44
CA LYS A 533 -16.33 23.62 -11.30
C LYS A 533 -17.71 24.26 -11.34
N GLU A 534 -18.08 25.03 -10.32
CA GLU A 534 -19.30 25.85 -10.28
C GLU A 534 -19.12 27.22 -10.95
N ASP A 535 -18.03 27.40 -11.73
CA ASP A 535 -17.66 28.65 -12.42
C ASP A 535 -17.48 29.85 -11.47
N PHE A 536 -17.18 29.60 -10.19
CA PHE A 536 -16.81 30.65 -9.25
C PHE A 536 -15.43 31.23 -9.57
N LEU A 537 -15.28 32.53 -9.34
CA LEU A 537 -13.99 33.18 -9.44
C LEU A 537 -13.17 32.86 -8.19
N VAL A 538 -12.15 32.01 -8.37
CA VAL A 538 -11.21 31.64 -7.32
C VAL A 538 -9.86 32.31 -7.58
N ARG A 539 -9.37 33.05 -6.58
CA ARG A 539 -8.06 33.71 -6.62
C ARG A 539 -7.18 33.24 -5.47
N VAL A 540 -5.90 33.03 -5.70
CA VAL A 540 -4.93 32.69 -4.64
C VAL A 540 -4.24 33.95 -4.12
N ALA A 541 -4.09 34.02 -2.80
CA ALA A 541 -3.28 35.03 -2.14
C ALA A 541 -1.79 34.63 -2.13
N ASN A 542 -0.95 35.38 -2.83
CA ASN A 542 0.51 35.18 -2.84
C ASN A 542 1.24 35.95 -1.72
N ALA A 543 0.47 36.67 -0.89
CA ALA A 543 0.95 37.41 0.28
C ALA A 543 -0.05 37.25 1.42
N GLU A 544 0.45 37.41 2.64
CA GLU A 544 -0.41 37.46 3.84
C GLU A 544 -1.27 38.72 3.87
N PHE A 545 -2.44 38.60 4.48
CA PHE A 545 -3.32 39.72 4.77
C PHE A 545 -4.06 39.50 6.09
N THR A 546 -4.44 40.59 6.73
CA THR A 546 -5.16 40.58 8.01
C THR A 546 -6.46 41.36 7.89
N THR A 547 -7.57 40.72 8.25
CA THR A 547 -8.90 41.34 8.30
C THR A 547 -8.96 42.45 9.34
N PRO A 548 -9.87 43.45 9.21
CA PRO A 548 -10.09 44.46 10.26
C PRO A 548 -10.41 43.87 11.64
N GLU A 549 -11.02 42.69 11.66
CA GLU A 549 -11.36 41.93 12.88
C GLU A 549 -10.15 41.21 13.49
N GLY A 550 -8.98 41.25 12.84
CA GLY A 550 -7.71 40.75 13.35
C GLY A 550 -7.34 39.33 12.94
N LYS A 551 -8.16 38.62 12.14
CA LYS A 551 -7.80 37.30 11.58
C LYS A 551 -6.80 37.49 10.44
N THR A 552 -5.65 36.82 10.55
CA THR A 552 -4.61 36.77 9.51
C THR A 552 -4.79 35.52 8.65
N PHE A 553 -4.64 35.69 7.34
CA PHE A 553 -4.67 34.62 6.35
C PHE A 553 -3.30 34.49 5.69
N GLY A 554 -2.82 33.24 5.60
CA GLY A 554 -1.53 32.90 5.03
C GLY A 554 -1.49 32.88 3.51
N ARG A 555 -0.29 32.70 2.95
CA ARG A 555 -0.10 32.45 1.51
C ARG A 555 -0.79 31.15 1.09
N GLY A 556 -1.37 31.16 -0.11
CA GLY A 556 -2.18 30.06 -0.62
C GLY A 556 -3.67 30.20 -0.33
N THR A 557 -4.07 31.08 0.60
CA THR A 557 -5.49 31.32 0.89
C THR A 557 -6.26 31.64 -0.38
N LEU A 558 -7.38 30.95 -0.58
CA LEU A 558 -8.25 31.14 -1.73
C LEU A 558 -9.33 32.17 -1.41
N LEU A 559 -9.41 33.20 -2.24
CA LEU A 559 -10.48 34.19 -2.25
C LEU A 559 -11.52 33.78 -3.29
N ILE A 560 -12.78 33.70 -2.87
CA ILE A 560 -13.87 33.11 -3.61
C ILE A 560 -14.95 34.16 -3.83
N ASP A 561 -15.30 34.39 -5.10
CA ASP A 561 -16.38 35.27 -5.54
C ASP A 561 -17.32 34.50 -6.48
N LYS A 562 -18.59 34.90 -6.53
CA LYS A 562 -19.58 34.28 -7.42
C LYS A 562 -19.20 34.36 -8.91
N GLY A 563 -18.34 35.32 -9.28
CA GLY A 563 -17.82 35.43 -10.64
C GLY A 563 -18.93 35.50 -11.68
N GLU A 564 -18.84 34.66 -12.71
CA GLU A 564 -19.83 34.57 -13.81
C GLU A 564 -20.88 33.48 -13.62
N SER A 565 -20.96 32.85 -12.43
CA SER A 565 -21.88 31.73 -12.15
C SER A 565 -23.38 32.06 -12.32
N GLY A 566 -23.75 33.35 -12.32
CA GLY A 566 -25.15 33.79 -12.43
C GLY A 566 -25.98 33.61 -11.15
N MET A 567 -25.40 33.08 -10.07
CA MET A 567 -26.08 32.89 -8.79
C MET A 567 -26.32 34.21 -8.05
N ASN A 568 -27.45 34.30 -7.34
CA ASN A 568 -27.65 35.36 -6.35
C ASN A 568 -26.88 35.06 -5.05
N ASP A 569 -26.79 36.04 -4.15
CA ASP A 569 -25.95 35.92 -2.95
C ASP A 569 -26.39 34.80 -2.00
N GLN A 570 -27.68 34.46 -1.97
CA GLN A 570 -28.21 33.39 -1.12
C GLN A 570 -27.91 32.01 -1.72
N GLU A 571 -28.08 31.85 -3.03
CA GLU A 571 -27.74 30.61 -3.77
C GLU A 571 -26.23 30.33 -3.67
N PHE A 572 -25.41 31.35 -3.89
CA PHE A 572 -23.96 31.27 -3.78
C PHE A 572 -23.53 30.83 -2.36
N PHE A 573 -24.08 31.47 -1.33
CA PHE A 573 -23.78 31.12 0.06
C PHE A 573 -24.18 29.68 0.41
N GLN A 574 -25.37 29.23 -0.02
CA GLN A 574 -25.79 27.84 0.17
C GLN A 574 -24.84 26.86 -0.52
N LYS A 575 -24.37 27.19 -1.73
CA LYS A 575 -23.41 26.36 -2.45
C LYS A 575 -22.05 26.30 -1.77
N LEU A 576 -21.58 27.41 -1.18
CA LEU A 576 -20.38 27.40 -0.34
C LEU A 576 -20.55 26.49 0.87
N GLN A 577 -21.72 26.49 1.52
CA GLN A 577 -22.02 25.61 2.65
C GLN A 577 -21.99 24.13 2.27
N GLU A 578 -22.59 23.79 1.12
CA GLU A 578 -22.52 22.43 0.56
C GLU A 578 -21.07 21.99 0.31
N ILE A 579 -20.25 22.83 -0.32
CA ILE A 579 -18.86 22.52 -0.67
C ILE A 579 -17.97 22.42 0.59
N ALA A 580 -18.10 23.36 1.52
CA ALA A 580 -17.38 23.37 2.80
C ALA A 580 -17.67 22.08 3.59
N SER A 581 -18.95 21.73 3.73
CA SER A 581 -19.39 20.52 4.43
C SER A 581 -18.89 19.25 3.75
N ALA A 582 -18.99 19.15 2.42
CA ALA A 582 -18.60 17.94 1.67
C ALA A 582 -17.09 17.76 1.52
N SER A 583 -16.31 18.82 1.79
CA SER A 583 -14.85 18.81 1.66
C SER A 583 -14.13 18.95 2.99
N THR A 584 -14.84 19.08 4.11
CA THR A 584 -14.23 19.17 5.44
C THR A 584 -13.27 20.36 5.55
N VAL A 585 -13.69 21.53 5.03
CA VAL A 585 -12.89 22.77 5.08
C VAL A 585 -13.75 23.95 5.51
N ASP A 586 -13.13 24.89 6.20
CA ASP A 586 -13.81 26.10 6.66
C ASP A 586 -13.63 27.27 5.70
N ILE A 587 -14.71 28.02 5.49
CA ILE A 587 -14.78 29.20 4.63
C ILE A 587 -15.24 30.40 5.45
N PHE A 588 -14.59 31.55 5.29
CA PHE A 588 -14.81 32.74 6.10
C PHE A 588 -15.32 33.89 5.23
N ALA A 589 -16.46 34.47 5.57
CA ALA A 589 -16.95 35.70 4.97
C ALA A 589 -16.03 36.88 5.31
N LEU A 590 -15.71 37.68 4.31
CA LEU A 590 -14.93 38.91 4.44
C LEU A 590 -15.86 40.11 4.24
N SER A 591 -15.76 41.08 5.15
CA SER A 591 -16.61 42.28 5.18
C SER A 591 -16.13 43.40 4.25
N THR A 592 -14.84 43.40 3.89
CA THR A 592 -14.21 44.46 3.10
C THR A 592 -12.95 43.98 2.38
N GLY A 593 -12.57 44.66 1.30
CA GLY A 593 -11.29 44.49 0.61
C GLY A 593 -10.10 45.22 1.26
N TYR A 594 -10.36 46.05 2.28
CA TYR A 594 -9.36 46.83 3.00
C TYR A 594 -8.80 46.03 4.18
N THR A 595 -7.58 45.55 4.04
CA THR A 595 -6.90 44.65 4.99
C THR A 595 -5.55 45.22 5.42
N GLY A 596 -5.03 44.75 6.56
CA GLY A 596 -3.62 44.89 6.88
C GLY A 596 -2.77 44.00 5.96
N GLY A 597 -1.61 44.48 5.52
CA GLY A 597 -0.80 43.76 4.54
C GLY A 597 -1.32 43.92 3.11
N ALA A 598 -1.51 42.82 2.37
CA ALA A 598 -2.01 42.87 1.01
C ALA A 598 -3.54 43.05 0.96
N ASN A 599 -4.00 44.12 0.29
CA ASN A 599 -5.43 44.32 0.03
C ASN A 599 -5.99 43.27 -0.95
N LEU A 600 -7.27 42.92 -0.81
CA LEU A 600 -7.91 41.83 -1.58
C LEU A 600 -8.08 42.15 -3.08
N GLY A 601 -7.93 43.41 -3.46
CA GLY A 601 -7.89 43.87 -4.85
C GLY A 601 -6.48 44.05 -5.42
N SER A 602 -5.43 43.74 -4.64
CA SER A 602 -4.04 43.95 -5.07
C SER A 602 -3.56 42.91 -6.08
N THR A 603 -2.43 43.19 -6.74
CA THR A 603 -1.75 42.27 -7.66
C THR A 603 -1.18 41.02 -6.99
N PHE A 604 -1.23 40.92 -5.66
CA PHE A 604 -0.88 39.69 -4.93
C PHE A 604 -1.99 38.64 -4.98
N MET A 605 -3.21 39.01 -5.41
CA MET A 605 -4.34 38.08 -5.55
C MET A 605 -4.46 37.65 -7.02
N SER A 606 -3.99 36.44 -7.33
CA SER A 606 -3.95 35.94 -8.70
C SER A 606 -5.16 35.05 -9.00
N PRO A 607 -5.91 35.27 -10.09
CA PRO A 607 -6.93 34.31 -10.50
C PRO A 607 -6.31 32.96 -10.84
N LEU A 608 -7.04 31.89 -10.54
CA LEU A 608 -6.65 30.52 -10.87
C LEU A 608 -7.53 29.99 -11.99
N GLU A 609 -6.91 29.33 -12.96
CA GLU A 609 -7.62 28.47 -13.90
C GLU A 609 -7.86 27.09 -13.28
N THR A 610 -9.02 26.50 -13.60
CA THR A 610 -9.36 25.13 -13.20
C THR A 610 -8.36 24.13 -13.79
N PRO A 611 -7.75 23.27 -12.96
CA PRO A 611 -6.88 22.20 -13.47
C PRO A 611 -7.66 21.23 -14.36
N LYS A 612 -7.20 21.07 -15.60
CA LYS A 612 -7.62 20.04 -16.56
C LYS A 612 -6.45 19.08 -16.72
N ILE A 613 -6.57 17.93 -16.08
CA ILE A 613 -5.43 17.05 -15.78
C ILE A 613 -5.42 15.83 -16.71
N ALA A 614 -4.27 15.57 -17.32
CA ALA A 614 -3.95 14.30 -17.94
C ALA A 614 -2.79 13.60 -17.19
N LEU A 615 -2.99 12.34 -16.83
CA LEU A 615 -1.98 11.45 -16.27
C LEU A 615 -1.51 10.52 -17.38
N LEU A 616 -0.22 10.54 -17.71
CA LEU A 616 0.32 9.64 -18.73
C LEU A 616 0.35 8.21 -18.22
N VAL A 617 -0.07 7.28 -19.07
CA VAL A 617 -0.18 5.84 -18.78
C VAL A 617 0.28 4.98 -19.96
N ASP A 618 0.35 3.65 -19.78
CA ASP A 618 0.85 2.67 -20.76
C ASP A 618 2.35 2.78 -21.11
N ASN A 619 2.82 1.85 -21.95
CA ASN A 619 4.10 1.94 -22.69
C ASN A 619 5.34 2.32 -21.85
N GLY A 620 5.50 1.69 -20.69
CA GLY A 620 6.69 1.85 -19.85
C GLY A 620 6.57 2.91 -18.75
N VAL A 621 5.39 3.48 -18.53
CA VAL A 621 5.04 4.19 -17.30
C VAL A 621 4.91 3.20 -16.14
N ASP A 622 5.47 3.54 -14.98
CA ASP A 622 5.30 2.77 -13.75
C ASP A 622 3.85 2.80 -13.28
N SER A 623 3.20 1.63 -13.22
CA SER A 623 1.80 1.54 -12.86
C SER A 623 1.54 1.82 -11.38
N TYR A 624 2.50 1.59 -10.49
CA TYR A 624 2.30 1.85 -9.07
C TYR A 624 2.22 3.35 -8.81
N GLU A 625 3.18 4.13 -9.32
CA GLU A 625 3.17 5.59 -9.15
C GLU A 625 2.00 6.24 -9.88
N ALA A 626 1.67 5.78 -11.10
CA ALA A 626 0.47 6.24 -11.79
C ALA A 626 -0.80 5.94 -10.97
N GLY A 627 -0.88 4.76 -10.35
CA GLY A 627 -1.98 4.34 -9.49
C GLY A 627 -2.10 5.18 -8.22
N GLU A 628 -0.97 5.52 -7.59
CA GLU A 628 -0.91 6.41 -6.43
C GLU A 628 -1.44 7.81 -6.73
N ILE A 629 -1.04 8.38 -7.88
CA ILE A 629 -1.53 9.68 -8.35
C ILE A 629 -3.03 9.61 -8.67
N TRP A 630 -3.46 8.56 -9.37
CA TRP A 630 -4.88 8.37 -9.72
C TRP A 630 -5.74 8.25 -8.46
N HIS A 631 -5.35 7.43 -7.49
CA HIS A 631 -6.05 7.28 -6.22
C HIS A 631 -6.11 8.58 -5.42
N LEU A 632 -5.01 9.34 -5.35
CA LEU A 632 -5.01 10.64 -4.67
C LEU A 632 -6.04 11.60 -5.29
N LEU A 633 -6.05 11.73 -6.62
CA LEU A 633 -6.96 12.62 -7.32
C LEU A 633 -8.41 12.14 -7.22
N ASP A 634 -8.66 10.87 -7.52
CA ASP A 634 -10.00 10.31 -7.63
C ASP A 634 -10.63 10.02 -6.27
N GLN A 635 -9.96 9.27 -5.39
CA GLN A 635 -10.54 8.82 -4.12
C GLN A 635 -10.44 9.84 -3.00
N ARG A 636 -9.32 10.58 -2.90
CA ARG A 636 -9.15 11.54 -1.80
C ARG A 636 -9.70 12.91 -2.12
N TYR A 637 -9.39 13.41 -3.32
CA TYR A 637 -9.76 14.77 -3.70
C TYR A 637 -10.97 14.88 -4.60
N GLU A 638 -11.52 13.78 -5.11
CA GLU A 638 -12.67 13.78 -6.03
C GLU A 638 -12.45 14.68 -7.27
N ILE A 639 -11.20 14.69 -7.78
CA ILE A 639 -10.77 15.45 -8.94
C ILE A 639 -10.67 14.48 -10.14
N PRO A 640 -11.43 14.71 -11.22
CA PRO A 640 -11.35 13.86 -12.40
C PRO A 640 -10.00 14.05 -13.10
N VAL A 641 -9.40 12.92 -13.48
CA VAL A 641 -8.15 12.86 -14.24
C VAL A 641 -8.35 12.03 -15.50
N THR A 642 -7.78 12.48 -16.61
CA THR A 642 -7.74 11.65 -17.83
C THR A 642 -6.51 10.77 -17.79
N LEU A 643 -6.70 9.45 -17.73
CA LEU A 643 -5.63 8.48 -17.99
C LEU A 643 -5.34 8.50 -19.50
N LEU A 644 -4.21 9.09 -19.90
CA LEU A 644 -3.83 9.34 -21.29
C LEU A 644 -2.72 8.38 -21.73
N PRO A 645 -3.01 7.38 -22.57
CA PRO A 645 -1.99 6.49 -23.11
C PRO A 645 -0.91 7.25 -23.89
N LEU A 646 0.34 6.84 -23.75
CA LEU A 646 1.48 7.50 -24.40
C LEU A 646 1.34 7.59 -25.93
N ASP A 647 0.74 6.61 -26.59
CA ASP A 647 0.54 6.59 -28.04
C ASP A 647 -0.51 7.60 -28.55
N ARG A 648 -1.26 8.23 -27.63
CA ARG A 648 -2.24 9.27 -27.92
C ARG A 648 -1.68 10.68 -27.77
N VAL A 649 -0.44 10.83 -27.31
CA VAL A 649 0.19 12.14 -27.12
C VAL A 649 0.39 12.82 -28.46
N SER A 650 -0.37 13.87 -28.71
CA SER A 650 -0.27 14.74 -29.89
C SER A 650 -0.82 16.13 -29.55
N SER A 651 -0.46 17.15 -30.33
CA SER A 651 -0.91 18.53 -30.07
C SER A 651 -2.44 18.63 -29.95
N SER A 652 -3.16 18.07 -30.91
CA SER A 652 -4.64 18.08 -30.94
C SER A 652 -5.30 17.41 -29.73
N VAL A 653 -4.59 16.50 -29.06
CA VAL A 653 -5.09 15.79 -27.88
C VAL A 653 -4.72 16.54 -26.61
N ILE A 654 -3.45 16.94 -26.46
CA ILE A 654 -2.96 17.51 -25.20
C ILE A 654 -3.40 18.96 -24.96
N ASP A 655 -3.81 19.69 -26.01
CA ASP A 655 -4.32 21.06 -25.91
C ASP A 655 -5.64 21.18 -25.11
N ARG A 656 -6.27 20.05 -24.77
CA ARG A 656 -7.45 20.00 -23.87
C ARG A 656 -7.08 20.16 -22.39
N TYR A 657 -5.80 20.02 -22.05
CA TYR A 657 -5.29 20.00 -20.68
C TYR A 657 -4.37 21.19 -20.44
N ASN A 658 -4.32 21.68 -19.20
CA ASN A 658 -3.34 22.66 -18.73
C ASN A 658 -2.37 22.07 -17.69
N VAL A 659 -2.60 20.82 -17.26
CA VAL A 659 -1.70 20.05 -16.39
C VAL A 659 -1.47 18.65 -16.97
N ILE A 660 -0.21 18.25 -17.11
CA ILE A 660 0.18 16.88 -17.48
C ILE A 660 1.06 16.31 -16.37
N LEU A 661 0.75 15.08 -15.97
CA LEU A 661 1.45 14.33 -14.94
C LEU A 661 2.24 13.19 -15.60
N MET A 662 3.55 13.17 -15.38
CA MET A 662 4.48 12.14 -15.84
C MET A 662 5.07 11.41 -14.62
N PRO A 663 4.49 10.27 -14.19
CA PRO A 663 5.06 9.40 -13.16
C PRO A 663 6.45 8.86 -13.54
N ASP A 664 7.12 8.13 -12.67
CA ASP A 664 8.31 7.38 -13.06
C ASP A 664 8.01 6.40 -14.22
N GLY A 665 9.03 6.08 -15.01
CA GLY A 665 8.92 5.25 -16.21
C GLY A 665 10.01 5.53 -17.24
N PHE A 666 10.08 4.70 -18.27
CA PHE A 666 11.14 4.80 -19.29
C PHE A 666 10.82 5.78 -20.43
N TYR A 667 9.53 5.98 -20.75
CA TYR A 667 9.05 6.89 -21.82
C TYR A 667 9.70 6.70 -23.20
N SER A 668 10.28 5.53 -23.48
CA SER A 668 11.01 5.25 -24.73
C SER A 668 10.13 5.25 -25.98
N SER A 669 8.81 5.17 -25.82
CA SER A 669 7.85 5.29 -26.91
C SER A 669 7.61 6.73 -27.37
N LEU A 670 7.98 7.74 -26.57
CA LEU A 670 7.88 9.14 -26.96
C LEU A 670 9.12 9.56 -27.75
N GLY A 671 8.92 9.99 -29.00
CA GLY A 671 9.98 10.43 -29.89
C GLY A 671 10.17 11.95 -29.91
N LYS A 672 10.95 12.42 -30.91
CA LYS A 672 11.25 13.85 -31.09
C LYS A 672 10.00 14.70 -31.36
N THR A 673 9.02 14.14 -32.04
CA THR A 673 7.75 14.81 -32.35
C THR A 673 6.96 15.08 -31.07
N GLU A 674 6.85 14.08 -30.21
CA GLU A 674 6.15 14.15 -28.93
C GLU A 674 6.89 15.09 -27.98
N ALA A 675 8.24 15.03 -27.95
CA ALA A 675 9.06 15.96 -27.19
C ALA A 675 8.86 17.42 -27.61
N SER A 676 8.86 17.70 -28.92
CA SER A 676 8.57 19.04 -29.45
C SER A 676 7.15 19.50 -29.09
N THR A 677 6.19 18.58 -29.15
CA THR A 677 4.79 18.80 -28.80
C THR A 677 4.64 19.19 -27.32
N ILE A 678 5.24 18.41 -26.42
CA ILE A 678 5.24 18.69 -24.97
C ILE A 678 5.94 20.01 -24.67
N ARG A 679 7.13 20.26 -25.25
CA ARG A 679 7.87 21.51 -25.06
C ARG A 679 7.06 22.73 -25.49
N SER A 680 6.43 22.65 -26.66
CA SER A 680 5.54 23.70 -27.17
C SER A 680 4.34 23.92 -26.26
N TRP A 681 3.70 22.84 -25.79
CA TRP A 681 2.58 22.88 -24.86
C TRP A 681 2.95 23.56 -23.52
N VAL A 682 4.07 23.18 -22.90
CA VAL A 682 4.56 23.86 -21.68
C VAL A 682 4.81 25.34 -21.97
N SER A 683 5.50 25.66 -23.07
CA SER A 683 5.88 27.05 -23.40
C SER A 683 4.71 28.04 -23.43
N ARG A 684 3.49 27.57 -23.73
CA ARG A 684 2.28 28.39 -23.81
C ARG A 684 1.74 28.84 -22.45
N GLY A 685 2.17 28.24 -21.34
CA GLY A 685 1.71 28.58 -19.99
C GLY A 685 1.31 27.37 -19.15
N ASN A 686 1.34 26.17 -19.71
CA ASN A 686 0.86 24.97 -19.03
C ASN A 686 1.89 24.40 -18.03
N THR A 687 1.44 23.51 -17.14
CA THR A 687 2.25 22.93 -16.07
C THR A 687 2.50 21.44 -16.30
N LEU A 688 3.77 21.03 -16.29
CA LEU A 688 4.18 19.62 -16.37
C LEU A 688 4.77 19.16 -15.03
N LEU A 689 4.29 18.04 -14.49
CA LEU A 689 4.87 17.41 -13.30
C LEU A 689 5.60 16.14 -13.75
N ALA A 690 6.84 15.94 -13.29
CA ALA A 690 7.65 14.80 -13.67
C ALA A 690 8.39 14.18 -12.48
N LYS A 691 8.50 12.85 -12.45
CA LYS A 691 9.33 12.11 -11.49
C LYS A 691 10.24 11.09 -12.20
N GLY A 692 11.39 10.80 -11.60
CA GLY A 692 12.19 9.62 -11.96
C GLY A 692 12.67 9.65 -13.42
N GLY A 693 12.45 8.56 -14.12
CA GLY A 693 12.77 8.39 -15.53
C GLY A 693 12.05 9.39 -16.46
N ALA A 694 10.90 9.97 -16.06
CA ALA A 694 10.32 11.09 -16.81
C ALA A 694 11.25 12.30 -16.83
N ILE A 695 11.88 12.65 -15.70
CA ILE A 695 12.85 13.75 -15.61
C ILE A 695 14.06 13.46 -16.50
N ARG A 696 14.55 12.21 -16.49
CA ARG A 696 15.64 11.79 -17.39
C ARG A 696 15.26 11.90 -18.86
N TRP A 697 14.05 11.49 -19.22
CA TRP A 697 13.55 11.60 -20.59
C TRP A 697 13.44 13.07 -21.04
N LEU A 698 12.98 13.97 -20.15
CA LEU A 698 12.94 15.42 -20.43
C LEU A 698 14.34 15.99 -20.70
N ALA A 699 15.34 15.58 -19.92
CA ALA A 699 16.73 15.98 -20.13
C ALA A 699 17.31 15.42 -21.43
N GLN A 700 17.14 14.12 -21.67
CA GLN A 700 17.64 13.44 -22.88
C GLN A 700 16.97 13.94 -24.17
N SER A 701 15.73 14.41 -24.07
CA SER A 701 14.96 14.97 -25.18
C SER A 701 15.18 16.47 -25.38
N GLU A 702 16.13 17.07 -24.63
CA GLU A 702 16.50 18.50 -24.72
C GLU A 702 15.30 19.44 -24.45
N ILE A 703 14.36 19.01 -23.60
CA ILE A 703 13.22 19.85 -23.20
C ILE A 703 13.69 20.86 -22.14
N GLU A 704 14.41 20.39 -21.11
CA GLU A 704 15.05 21.18 -20.05
C GLU A 704 16.30 20.47 -19.51
N ASP A 705 17.29 21.24 -19.04
CA ASP A 705 18.59 20.70 -18.57
C ASP A 705 18.53 20.29 -17.09
N PHE A 706 18.02 19.09 -16.82
CA PHE A 706 18.09 18.47 -15.50
C PHE A 706 19.41 17.72 -15.31
N LYS A 707 20.18 18.14 -14.30
CA LYS A 707 21.46 17.51 -13.93
C LYS A 707 21.29 16.58 -12.74
N PHE A 708 22.05 15.50 -12.74
CA PHE A 708 22.03 14.48 -11.69
C PHE A 708 23.43 14.32 -11.12
N ARG A 709 23.51 14.19 -9.78
CA ARG A 709 24.77 13.96 -9.09
C ARG A 709 25.22 12.52 -9.29
N THR A 710 26.46 12.35 -9.72
CA THR A 710 27.12 11.04 -9.76
C THR A 710 27.71 10.73 -8.40
N VAL A 711 27.40 9.55 -7.88
CA VAL A 711 27.99 9.02 -6.66
C VAL A 711 29.04 7.98 -7.02
N GLU A 712 30.25 8.12 -6.45
CA GLU A 712 31.33 7.16 -6.64
C GLU A 712 31.03 5.87 -5.85
N ASN A 713 30.43 4.91 -6.55
CA ASN A 713 29.99 3.62 -5.99
C ASN A 713 30.83 2.44 -6.50
N ALA A 714 31.92 2.70 -7.22
CA ALA A 714 32.78 1.67 -7.77
C ALA A 714 33.48 0.88 -6.65
N GLU A 715 33.53 -0.45 -6.81
CA GLU A 715 34.34 -1.29 -5.95
C GLU A 715 35.84 -1.02 -6.21
N THR A 716 36.62 -0.83 -5.15
CA THR A 716 38.07 -0.62 -5.25
C THR A 716 38.85 -1.93 -5.19
N GLY A 717 40.01 -1.97 -5.85
CA GLY A 717 40.92 -3.12 -5.87
C GLY A 717 40.83 -3.98 -7.14
N LEU A 718 41.84 -4.83 -7.35
CA LEU A 718 41.93 -5.69 -8.53
C LEU A 718 40.97 -6.89 -8.45
N GLN A 719 40.70 -7.37 -7.24
CA GLN A 719 39.87 -8.55 -6.99
C GLN A 719 39.20 -8.45 -5.61
N LYS A 720 37.93 -8.83 -5.54
CA LYS A 720 37.18 -9.09 -4.31
C LYS A 720 36.61 -10.51 -4.34
N SER A 721 36.12 -10.99 -3.20
CA SER A 721 35.38 -12.27 -3.18
C SER A 721 34.14 -12.14 -4.06
N TYR A 722 33.93 -13.09 -4.96
CA TYR A 722 32.72 -13.13 -5.79
C TYR A 722 31.46 -13.28 -4.93
N ALA A 723 31.56 -14.03 -3.82
CA ALA A 723 30.44 -14.27 -2.91
C ALA A 723 29.94 -12.99 -2.20
N ASP A 724 30.75 -11.93 -2.16
CA ASP A 724 30.39 -10.67 -1.51
C ASP A 724 29.68 -9.69 -2.46
N TYR A 725 29.61 -9.99 -3.76
CA TYR A 725 29.13 -9.05 -4.77
C TYR A 725 27.68 -8.58 -4.52
N ASP A 726 26.76 -9.53 -4.29
CA ASP A 726 25.35 -9.20 -4.08
C ASP A 726 25.15 -8.40 -2.79
N ASN A 727 25.88 -8.74 -1.72
CA ASN A 727 25.82 -8.00 -0.46
C ASN A 727 26.41 -6.59 -0.61
N ALA A 728 27.57 -6.45 -1.24
CA ALA A 728 28.26 -5.18 -1.42
C ALA A 728 27.48 -4.22 -2.34
N THR A 729 26.83 -4.74 -3.38
CA THR A 729 26.04 -3.93 -4.32
C THR A 729 24.64 -3.66 -3.78
N GLY A 730 23.97 -4.66 -3.22
CA GLY A 730 22.65 -4.51 -2.60
C GLY A 730 22.66 -3.53 -1.43
N ALA A 731 23.73 -3.50 -0.63
CA ALA A 731 23.87 -2.57 0.48
C ALA A 731 23.91 -1.10 0.03
N LYS A 732 24.13 -0.81 -1.26
CA LYS A 732 24.12 0.55 -1.81
C LYS A 732 22.76 0.98 -2.34
N VAL A 733 21.74 0.12 -2.28
CA VAL A 733 20.38 0.46 -2.70
C VAL A 733 19.69 1.24 -1.60
N THR A 734 19.14 2.41 -1.93
CA THR A 734 18.20 3.13 -1.06
C THR A 734 16.79 2.61 -1.32
N GLY A 735 16.40 1.51 -0.66
CA GLY A 735 15.14 0.80 -0.91
C GLY A 735 13.88 1.45 -0.32
N GLY A 736 14.04 2.41 0.60
CA GLY A 736 12.93 3.07 1.27
C GLY A 736 13.35 3.64 2.61
N ALA A 737 13.59 4.94 2.69
CA ALA A 737 13.99 5.64 3.90
C ALA A 737 13.36 7.05 3.97
N ILE A 738 13.33 7.60 5.18
CA ILE A 738 12.74 8.90 5.50
C ILE A 738 13.84 9.94 5.62
N PHE A 739 13.66 11.07 4.95
CA PHE A 739 14.65 12.13 4.88
C PHE A 739 14.12 13.47 5.37
N ASN A 740 14.97 14.22 6.06
CA ASN A 740 14.77 15.62 6.47
C ASN A 740 14.98 16.54 5.26
N ALA A 741 14.01 17.40 5.01
CA ALA A 741 14.06 18.42 3.99
C ALA A 741 13.59 19.78 4.51
N LYS A 742 14.01 20.85 3.83
CA LYS A 742 13.65 22.24 4.11
C LYS A 742 12.84 22.81 2.96
N LEU A 743 11.59 23.15 3.25
CA LEU A 743 10.62 23.74 2.34
C LEU A 743 10.66 25.27 2.43
N ASP A 744 10.71 25.93 1.29
CA ASP A 744 10.39 27.36 1.21
C ASP A 744 8.87 27.55 1.21
N ILE A 745 8.31 27.85 2.38
CA ILE A 745 6.88 28.09 2.57
C ILE A 745 6.38 29.39 1.92
N THR A 746 7.29 30.24 1.41
CA THR A 746 6.92 31.44 0.64
C THR A 746 6.80 31.18 -0.86
N HIS A 747 7.38 30.09 -1.35
CA HIS A 747 7.21 29.62 -2.72
C HIS A 747 5.82 29.00 -2.91
N PRO A 748 5.15 29.13 -4.07
CA PRO A 748 3.81 28.54 -4.28
C PRO A 748 3.71 27.04 -4.03
N ILE A 749 4.80 26.30 -4.23
CA ILE A 749 4.92 24.87 -3.88
C ILE A 749 4.82 24.62 -2.37
N GLY A 750 5.20 25.58 -1.53
CA GLY A 750 5.13 25.47 -0.07
C GLY A 750 3.88 26.08 0.57
N TYR A 751 2.93 26.58 -0.22
CA TYR A 751 1.69 27.16 0.31
C TYR A 751 0.89 26.16 1.16
N GLY A 752 0.28 26.65 2.24
CA GLY A 752 -0.48 25.83 3.20
C GLY A 752 0.37 24.94 4.11
N TYR A 753 1.68 25.17 4.19
CA TYR A 753 2.56 24.62 5.23
C TYR A 753 3.01 25.74 6.18
N SER A 754 2.90 25.50 7.48
CA SER A 754 3.34 26.43 8.53
C SER A 754 4.76 26.22 9.03
N SER A 755 5.35 25.06 8.73
CA SER A 755 6.72 24.73 9.07
C SER A 755 7.57 24.56 7.81
N PRO A 756 8.80 25.11 7.78
CA PRO A 756 9.76 24.81 6.74
C PRO A 756 10.37 23.41 6.89
N ASP A 757 10.28 22.80 8.07
CA ASP A 757 10.74 21.42 8.29
C ASP A 757 9.70 20.41 7.82
N ILE A 758 10.11 19.48 6.97
CA ILE A 758 9.25 18.41 6.45
C ILE A 758 10.07 17.13 6.22
N HIS A 759 9.39 16.00 6.28
CA HIS A 759 9.94 14.70 5.92
C HIS A 759 9.48 14.23 4.54
N THR A 760 10.39 13.61 3.79
CA THR A 760 10.11 13.02 2.48
C THR A 760 10.53 11.55 2.45
N PHE A 761 9.95 10.79 1.52
CA PHE A 761 10.22 9.37 1.37
C PHE A 761 10.92 9.08 0.05
N ARG A 762 12.01 8.30 0.13
CA ARG A 762 12.81 7.97 -1.04
C ARG A 762 13.11 6.47 -1.12
N ASN A 763 12.98 5.94 -2.32
CA ASN A 763 13.13 4.53 -2.66
C ASN A 763 14.00 4.30 -3.91
N ASP A 764 14.85 5.27 -4.29
CA ASP A 764 15.78 5.14 -5.41
C ASP A 764 17.09 5.92 -5.19
N ASN A 765 18.06 5.72 -6.09
CA ASN A 765 19.37 6.37 -6.10
C ASN A 765 19.50 7.47 -7.20
N MET A 766 18.42 8.14 -7.60
CA MET A 766 18.44 9.22 -8.59
C MET A 766 18.60 10.61 -7.96
N PHE A 767 19.84 11.03 -7.69
CA PHE A 767 20.11 12.28 -6.99
C PHE A 767 20.02 13.51 -7.91
N LEU A 768 18.96 14.31 -7.77
CA LEU A 768 18.77 15.53 -8.55
C LEU A 768 19.68 16.66 -8.03
N GLU A 769 20.45 17.26 -8.93
CA GLU A 769 21.28 18.42 -8.59
C GLU A 769 20.41 19.68 -8.44
N PRO A 770 20.64 20.52 -7.40
CA PRO A 770 19.95 21.80 -7.29
C PRO A 770 20.14 22.71 -8.50
N SER A 771 19.13 23.51 -8.79
CA SER A 771 19.21 24.56 -9.80
C SER A 771 20.18 25.63 -9.32
N GLU A 772 20.95 26.18 -10.26
CA GLU A 772 21.81 27.35 -10.02
C GLU A 772 20.99 28.57 -9.60
N ASN A 773 19.73 28.66 -10.04
CA ASN A 773 18.78 29.64 -9.52
C ASN A 773 18.27 29.17 -8.15
N PRO A 774 18.60 29.86 -7.03
CA PRO A 774 18.20 29.44 -5.69
C PRO A 774 16.67 29.43 -5.51
N TYR A 775 15.93 30.28 -6.23
CA TYR A 775 14.46 30.34 -6.14
C TYR A 775 13.76 29.19 -6.87
N ALA A 776 14.50 28.41 -7.66
CA ALA A 776 14.00 27.25 -8.40
C ALA A 776 14.09 25.94 -7.60
N ASN A 777 14.49 25.99 -6.32
CA ASN A 777 14.66 24.84 -5.44
C ASN A 777 13.71 24.92 -4.22
N PRO A 778 12.38 24.81 -4.40
CA PRO A 778 11.43 25.01 -3.31
C PRO A 778 11.56 23.99 -2.17
N LEU A 779 12.12 22.81 -2.43
CA LEU A 779 12.37 21.80 -1.41
C LEU A 779 13.75 21.18 -1.61
N VAL A 780 14.59 21.27 -0.57
CA VAL A 780 15.96 20.73 -0.57
C VAL A 780 16.19 19.84 0.63
N TYR A 781 16.99 18.80 0.47
CA TYR A 781 17.45 18.01 1.61
C TYR A 781 18.33 18.84 2.54
N THR A 782 18.32 18.51 3.83
CA THR A 782 19.25 19.13 4.79
C THR A 782 20.69 18.61 4.61
N GLU A 783 21.63 19.19 5.36
CA GLU A 783 23.00 18.71 5.43
C GLU A 783 23.09 17.28 6.04
N ASN A 784 22.21 16.97 6.99
CA ASN A 784 22.08 15.67 7.64
C ASN A 784 20.69 15.08 7.30
N PRO A 785 20.52 14.53 6.08
CA PRO A 785 19.21 14.27 5.54
C PRO A 785 18.57 13.01 6.13
N LEU A 786 19.30 12.02 6.65
CA LEU A 786 18.67 10.79 7.15
C LEU A 786 17.85 11.05 8.43
N ALA A 787 16.54 10.84 8.39
CA ALA A 787 15.65 10.93 9.55
C ALA A 787 15.39 9.54 10.16
N SER A 788 15.06 8.56 9.32
CA SER A 788 14.80 7.18 9.72
C SER A 788 15.06 6.26 8.52
N GLY A 789 15.54 5.05 8.76
CA GLY A 789 15.86 4.07 7.75
C GLY A 789 17.36 3.90 7.51
N TYR A 790 17.68 3.12 6.49
CA TYR A 790 19.03 2.80 6.07
C TYR A 790 19.46 3.66 4.87
N LEU A 791 20.65 4.24 4.97
CA LEU A 791 21.33 4.92 3.88
C LEU A 791 22.80 4.49 3.88
N HIS A 792 23.25 3.92 2.77
CA HIS A 792 24.66 3.60 2.61
C HIS A 792 25.51 4.89 2.64
N PRO A 793 26.64 4.93 3.38
CA PRO A 793 27.46 6.14 3.50
C PRO A 793 27.93 6.71 2.15
N SER A 794 28.16 5.87 1.15
CA SER A 794 28.55 6.34 -0.20
C SER A 794 27.46 7.15 -0.88
N ASN A 795 26.18 6.95 -0.57
CA ASN A 795 25.07 7.69 -1.19
C ASN A 795 24.81 9.06 -0.54
N LEU A 796 25.32 9.30 0.68
CA LEU A 796 25.12 10.55 1.42
C LEU A 796 25.54 11.81 0.64
N PRO A 797 26.70 11.84 -0.07
CA PRO A 797 27.07 12.97 -0.94
C PRO A 797 26.07 13.25 -2.07
N GLY A 798 25.35 12.24 -2.56
CA GLY A 798 24.29 12.42 -3.54
C GLY A 798 23.11 13.21 -2.97
N LEU A 799 22.71 12.92 -1.73
CA LEU A 799 21.53 13.48 -1.09
C LEU A 799 21.75 14.83 -0.40
N LYS A 800 22.82 14.99 0.38
CA LYS A 800 22.99 16.17 1.25
C LYS A 800 22.90 17.47 0.44
N ASN A 801 22.08 18.43 0.88
CA ASN A 801 21.81 19.68 0.17
C ASN A 801 21.42 19.48 -1.32
N GLY A 802 20.84 18.33 -1.67
CA GLY A 802 20.29 18.03 -2.99
C GLY A 802 18.87 18.56 -3.14
N SER A 803 18.37 18.63 -4.37
CA SER A 803 17.00 19.06 -4.62
C SER A 803 16.04 17.90 -4.48
N VAL A 804 14.97 18.09 -3.71
CA VAL A 804 13.82 17.18 -3.69
C VAL A 804 12.80 17.62 -4.73
N ILE A 805 12.54 18.93 -4.79
CA ILE A 805 11.70 19.55 -5.81
C ILE A 805 12.51 20.64 -6.51
N GLN A 806 12.52 20.58 -7.84
CA GLN A 806 13.11 21.59 -8.70
C GLN A 806 12.07 22.11 -9.69
N VAL A 807 12.07 23.41 -9.95
CA VAL A 807 11.17 24.04 -10.91
C VAL A 807 11.97 24.60 -12.09
N ARG A 808 11.52 24.34 -13.32
CA ARG A 808 12.07 24.89 -14.56
C ARG A 808 11.01 25.66 -15.34
N GLY A 809 11.40 26.75 -15.98
CA GLY A 809 10.49 27.63 -16.73
C GLY A 809 10.75 27.62 -18.23
N ILE A 810 9.84 27.05 -19.01
CA ILE A 810 9.84 27.16 -20.48
C ILE A 810 8.79 28.19 -20.89
N GLY A 811 9.19 29.26 -21.59
CA GLY A 811 8.25 30.30 -22.02
C GLY A 811 7.46 30.85 -20.83
N ARG A 812 6.13 30.67 -20.82
CA ARG A 812 5.26 31.02 -19.69
C ARG A 812 4.98 29.85 -18.73
N GLY A 813 5.12 28.60 -19.17
CA GLY A 813 4.79 27.42 -18.36
C GLY A 813 5.86 27.03 -17.35
N LYS A 814 5.62 25.91 -16.68
CA LYS A 814 6.48 25.35 -15.64
C LYS A 814 6.62 23.85 -15.79
N ILE A 815 7.80 23.35 -15.49
CA ILE A 815 8.06 21.94 -15.20
C ILE A 815 8.41 21.84 -13.72
N VAL A 816 7.69 21.01 -12.97
CA VAL A 816 7.97 20.71 -11.57
C VAL A 816 8.50 19.27 -11.49
N ALA A 817 9.77 19.13 -11.18
CA ALA A 817 10.47 17.86 -11.08
C ALA A 817 10.56 17.40 -9.62
N PHE A 818 10.16 16.16 -9.36
CA PHE A 818 10.22 15.53 -8.04
C PHE A 818 11.27 14.42 -8.02
N ALA A 819 12.24 14.52 -7.11
CA ALA A 819 13.23 13.48 -6.89
C ALA A 819 12.68 12.34 -6.01
N ASP A 820 11.68 12.62 -5.18
CA ASP A 820 11.03 11.69 -4.26
C ASP A 820 9.58 11.43 -4.67
N ASN A 821 9.01 10.32 -4.20
CA ASN A 821 7.59 10.03 -4.43
C ASN A 821 6.73 10.79 -3.40
N MET A 822 5.96 11.77 -3.88
CA MET A 822 5.09 12.59 -3.02
C MET A 822 3.80 11.89 -2.59
N ASN A 823 3.48 10.74 -3.19
CA ASN A 823 2.18 10.06 -3.05
C ASN A 823 2.34 8.60 -2.60
N PHE A 824 3.51 8.26 -2.08
CA PHE A 824 3.95 6.89 -1.82
C PHE A 824 2.91 6.07 -1.05
N ARG A 825 2.47 4.97 -1.68
CA ARG A 825 1.60 3.90 -1.14
C ARG A 825 0.38 4.39 -0.37
N ALA A 826 -0.16 5.56 -0.73
CA ALA A 826 -1.30 6.22 -0.08
C ALA A 826 -1.12 6.54 1.42
N PHE A 827 -0.05 6.14 2.11
CA PHE A 827 0.13 6.49 3.53
C PHE A 827 1.04 7.69 3.75
N TRP A 828 1.66 8.21 2.68
CA TRP A 828 2.49 9.42 2.77
C TRP A 828 1.68 10.71 2.60
N PHE A 829 0.88 11.06 3.62
CA PHE A 829 0.00 12.24 3.59
C PHE A 829 0.77 13.57 3.58
N GLY A 830 1.94 13.60 4.24
CA GLY A 830 2.68 14.79 4.56
C GLY A 830 3.13 15.61 3.34
N THR A 831 3.36 14.96 2.20
CA THR A 831 3.83 15.61 0.96
C THR A 831 2.79 15.66 -0.16
N ASN A 832 1.59 15.07 0.00
CA ASN A 832 0.56 15.11 -1.05
C ASN A 832 0.20 16.55 -1.43
N LYS A 833 0.18 17.47 -0.46
CA LYS A 833 -0.11 18.87 -0.74
C LYS A 833 0.95 19.54 -1.60
N LEU A 834 2.24 19.17 -1.50
CA LEU A 834 3.26 19.66 -2.43
C LEU A 834 2.93 19.29 -3.89
N TYR A 835 2.42 18.08 -4.10
CA TYR A 835 1.96 17.63 -5.41
C TYR A 835 0.73 18.42 -5.88
N MET A 836 -0.24 18.66 -5.00
CA MET A 836 -1.42 19.49 -5.32
C MET A 836 -1.07 20.96 -5.55
N ASN A 837 -0.08 21.50 -4.83
CA ASN A 837 0.42 22.85 -5.04
C ASN A 837 1.02 23.00 -6.43
N ALA A 838 1.73 21.98 -6.92
CA ALA A 838 2.22 21.98 -8.29
C ALA A 838 1.06 21.97 -9.31
N ILE A 839 -0.02 21.21 -9.07
CA ILE A 839 -1.20 21.15 -9.95
C ILE A 839 -1.96 22.49 -9.97
N PHE A 840 -2.28 23.06 -8.81
CA PHE A 840 -3.10 24.26 -8.71
C PHE A 840 -2.30 25.55 -8.89
N PHE A 841 -1.11 25.63 -8.31
CA PHE A 841 -0.32 26.85 -8.24
C PHE A 841 0.88 26.88 -9.19
N GLY A 842 1.14 25.81 -9.96
CA GLY A 842 2.14 25.83 -11.03
C GLY A 842 1.97 27.01 -12.00
N GLN A 843 0.71 27.39 -12.27
CA GLN A 843 0.34 28.53 -13.11
C GLN A 843 0.69 29.91 -12.52
N VAL A 844 0.85 30.03 -11.19
CA VAL A 844 1.19 31.31 -10.53
C VAL A 844 2.65 31.41 -10.11
N ILE A 845 3.47 30.37 -10.32
CA ILE A 845 4.91 30.46 -10.11
C ILE A 845 5.49 31.51 -11.06
N SER A 846 6.22 32.48 -10.49
CA SER A 846 6.84 33.54 -11.27
C SER A 846 7.82 32.99 -12.30
N GLY A 847 7.78 33.51 -13.53
CA GLY A 847 8.72 33.11 -14.58
C GLY A 847 10.18 33.41 -14.22
N GLY A 848 10.44 34.45 -13.41
CA GLY A 848 11.79 34.83 -13.00
C GLY A 848 12.39 33.93 -11.91
N THR A 849 11.56 33.19 -11.16
CA THR A 849 12.04 32.27 -10.11
C THR A 849 12.31 30.86 -10.64
N ALA A 850 11.92 30.57 -11.88
CA ALA A 850 12.01 29.25 -12.50
C ALA A 850 13.06 29.13 -13.62
N ARG A 851 13.76 30.22 -13.95
CA ARG A 851 14.73 30.28 -15.07
C ARG A 851 16.16 30.30 -14.59
#